data_AF-A0A840V712-F1
#
_entry.id   AF-A0A840V712-F1
#
_cell.length_a   1.000
_cell.length_b   1.000
_cell.length_c   1.000
_cell.angle_alpha   90.00
_cell.angle_beta   90.00
_cell.angle_gamma   90.00
#
_symmetry.space_group_name_H-M   'P 1'
#
loop_
_entity.id
_entity.type
_entity.pdbx_description
1 polymer ?
#
loop_
_entity_poly.entity_id
_entity_poly.type
_entity_poly.pdbx_seq_one_letter_code
_entity_poly.pdbx_strand_id
1 'polypeptide(L)'
;MTPNPHSPRFHRRCIRFHRFPSALLFASFLGCTGSTLATTTSENTDAVVSAANAFLATLTTTQKTAIDSTSNVTNGGTNSSCLYNSTLANVENWSNIPVAASTRNGLQFSALTTLQLNAALAVADAALSDSGTTLLEEIRLADQYISGEVTNSKGSTSGMWGYEKYYIAFVGTPSTSSAWTLQLGGHHLAYNITYNGSYTSCSPMFFGTEPNSWTYNGSTHAPLGTLRTLITSLRPTLTSSALLSGTYSDVVFGPNGTGSHDTNQPKSYPTSGRGQLYSSLNSTQQGLVIDYITDVIGNHAGPRADELLAIYLSDEALAETYIGYSGSSSTFSTSSSYFRVDGPRLWIEFIVQGGVWDMSGIHDHAIYRDKLGDYGAAYGSTTVSTTLQPPSISTQPASQSASSGDSVTLSVTAASSGTGTSTLSYQWFKDGEAISNALSSTYTISSIDAEDAGDYSVWVISTGGLAESSAATLTVADSPEITTTSPLASGIVGASYSETLTASGGTSPYTWSLASGSLPDGLALSSAGEISGTPTAAGVYEFTSEVTDSLSATASTSFSLEILEPFDVFLSEYSVGDASDDDDNDGVSNLLEFLLGGDPTTADSSILPVGVYESDASSFVATFNITVPTGSVTWESQYSMDLETWTTAEDGTDGVTVDTADPLDGQSAVTVTIPSSEDALFFRIHATAP
;
A
#
# COMPACT_ATOMS: atom_id res chain seq x y z
N MET A 1 -75.20 -13.36 -25.91
CA MET A 1 -74.92 -14.73 -25.44
C MET A 1 -73.77 -15.28 -26.29
N THR A 2 -72.67 -15.68 -25.61
CA THR A 2 -71.53 -16.53 -26.07
C THR A 2 -70.55 -15.98 -27.14
N PRO A 3 -69.25 -16.36 -27.09
CA PRO A 3 -68.16 -15.41 -26.79
C PRO A 3 -66.96 -15.39 -27.77
N ASN A 4 -66.04 -14.48 -27.44
CA ASN A 4 -64.74 -14.08 -28.00
C ASN A 4 -63.73 -15.24 -28.27
N PRO A 5 -62.87 -15.18 -29.32
CA PRO A 5 -61.83 -16.18 -29.54
C PRO A 5 -60.48 -15.83 -28.89
N HIS A 6 -59.74 -16.91 -28.62
CA HIS A 6 -58.53 -17.05 -27.80
C HIS A 6 -57.26 -16.34 -28.31
N SER A 7 -56.46 -15.82 -27.37
CA SER A 7 -55.01 -15.62 -27.52
C SER A 7 -54.23 -16.88 -27.09
N PRO A 8 -53.13 -17.26 -27.78
CA PRO A 8 -52.39 -18.49 -27.47
C PRO A 8 -51.46 -18.31 -26.26
N ARG A 9 -51.63 -19.17 -25.25
CA ARG A 9 -50.71 -19.29 -24.11
C ARG A 9 -49.48 -20.10 -24.52
N PHE A 10 -48.29 -19.49 -24.49
CA PHE A 10 -47.03 -20.24 -24.48
C PHE A 10 -46.85 -20.88 -23.09
N HIS A 11 -47.04 -22.19 -23.00
CA HIS A 11 -46.64 -22.98 -21.84
C HIS A 11 -45.14 -23.31 -21.94
N ARG A 12 -44.30 -22.65 -21.14
CA ARG A 12 -43.02 -23.25 -20.72
C ARG A 12 -43.28 -24.09 -19.47
N ARG A 13 -42.89 -25.36 -19.54
CA ARG A 13 -43.02 -26.33 -18.43
C ARG A 13 -42.16 -25.84 -17.25
N CYS A 14 -42.80 -25.53 -16.13
CA CYS A 14 -42.12 -25.38 -14.84
C CYS A 14 -41.50 -26.71 -14.43
N ILE A 15 -40.17 -26.79 -14.35
CA ILE A 15 -39.50 -27.82 -13.55
C ILE A 15 -39.47 -27.31 -12.12
N ARG A 16 -40.26 -27.99 -11.27
CA ARG A 16 -40.48 -27.66 -9.86
C ARG A 16 -39.29 -28.18 -9.04
N PHE A 17 -38.25 -27.37 -8.84
CA PHE A 17 -37.24 -27.69 -7.82
C PHE A 17 -37.87 -27.55 -6.43
N HIS A 18 -37.86 -28.66 -5.69
CA HIS A 18 -38.37 -28.72 -4.33
C HIS A 18 -37.50 -27.89 -3.38
N ARG A 19 -38.16 -27.18 -2.47
CA ARG A 19 -37.58 -26.51 -1.31
C ARG A 19 -36.62 -27.45 -0.56
N PHE A 20 -35.41 -26.99 -0.27
CA PHE A 20 -34.61 -27.50 0.84
C PHE A 20 -34.60 -26.47 1.98
N PRO A 21 -34.70 -26.90 3.25
CA PRO A 21 -34.69 -26.01 4.39
C PRO A 21 -33.26 -25.60 4.75
N SER A 22 -33.18 -24.46 5.45
CA SER A 22 -31.99 -23.81 6.00
C SER A 22 -30.95 -24.76 6.59
N ALA A 23 -29.70 -24.65 6.14
CA ALA A 23 -28.54 -25.18 6.83
C ALA A 23 -27.39 -24.17 6.71
N LEU A 24 -26.87 -23.76 7.88
CA LEU A 24 -25.61 -23.04 8.04
C LEU A 24 -24.50 -23.70 7.20
N LEU A 25 -23.85 -22.95 6.30
CA LEU A 25 -22.56 -23.34 5.74
C LEU A 25 -21.46 -22.46 6.35
N PHE A 26 -20.68 -23.05 7.25
CA PHE A 26 -19.32 -22.60 7.54
C PHE A 26 -18.45 -22.94 6.31
N ALA A 27 -17.89 -21.93 5.65
CA ALA A 27 -16.90 -22.13 4.59
C ALA A 27 -15.51 -22.20 5.20
N SER A 28 -14.92 -23.39 5.19
CA SER A 28 -13.50 -23.62 5.40
C SER A 28 -12.71 -23.19 4.15
N PHE A 29 -11.79 -22.25 4.32
CA PHE A 29 -10.79 -21.86 3.34
C PHE A 29 -9.85 -23.03 3.03
N LEU A 30 -9.78 -23.44 1.76
CA LEU A 30 -8.59 -24.05 1.19
C LEU A 30 -8.55 -23.76 -0.32
N GLY A 31 -7.39 -23.28 -0.77
CA GLY A 31 -7.23 -22.48 -1.99
C GLY A 31 -7.56 -23.16 -3.31
N CYS A 32 -8.02 -22.33 -4.24
CA CYS A 32 -7.82 -22.54 -5.67
C CYS A 32 -7.51 -21.19 -6.33
N THR A 33 -6.43 -21.20 -7.09
CA THR A 33 -5.79 -20.09 -7.77
C THR A 33 -6.67 -19.46 -8.85
N GLY A 34 -6.71 -18.13 -8.86
CA GLY A 34 -6.91 -17.24 -10.01
C GLY A 34 -7.78 -17.76 -11.16
N SER A 35 -9.10 -17.60 -11.04
CA SER A 35 -9.95 -17.37 -12.21
C SER A 35 -10.11 -15.87 -12.40
N THR A 36 -9.49 -15.32 -13.45
CA THR A 36 -9.84 -14.00 -13.98
C THR A 36 -11.36 -13.92 -14.17
N LEU A 37 -12.02 -12.97 -13.50
CA LEU A 37 -13.41 -12.65 -13.78
C LEU A 37 -13.51 -12.27 -15.26
N ALA A 38 -14.15 -13.13 -16.04
CA ALA A 38 -14.52 -12.82 -17.40
C ALA A 38 -15.51 -11.64 -17.36
N THR A 39 -15.15 -10.54 -18.01
CA THR A 39 -16.05 -9.44 -18.32
C THR A 39 -17.09 -9.92 -19.32
N THR A 40 -18.15 -10.53 -18.84
CA THR A 40 -19.32 -10.87 -19.65
C THR A 40 -20.11 -9.59 -19.89
N THR A 41 -20.42 -9.32 -21.17
CA THR A 41 -21.54 -8.47 -21.54
C THR A 41 -22.76 -8.86 -20.71
N SER A 42 -23.52 -7.93 -20.12
CA SER A 42 -24.74 -8.31 -19.40
C SER A 42 -25.63 -9.11 -20.36
N GLU A 43 -25.86 -10.40 -20.06
CA GLU A 43 -26.41 -11.36 -21.02
C GLU A 43 -27.80 -10.96 -21.56
N ASN A 44 -28.46 -9.97 -20.96
CA ASN A 44 -29.74 -9.45 -21.42
C ASN A 44 -29.65 -8.30 -22.45
N THR A 45 -28.52 -7.58 -22.60
CA THR A 45 -28.47 -6.39 -23.48
C THR A 45 -28.78 -6.76 -24.94
N ASP A 46 -28.19 -7.83 -25.46
CA ASP A 46 -28.44 -8.30 -26.83
C ASP A 46 -29.90 -8.69 -27.06
N ALA A 47 -30.52 -9.35 -26.07
CA ALA A 47 -31.92 -9.75 -26.12
C ALA A 47 -32.85 -8.54 -26.14
N VAL A 48 -32.58 -7.53 -25.31
CA VAL A 48 -33.37 -6.30 -25.23
C VAL A 48 -33.21 -5.49 -26.52
N VAL A 49 -31.99 -5.32 -27.04
CA VAL A 49 -31.76 -4.63 -28.31
C VAL A 49 -32.46 -5.34 -29.47
N SER A 50 -32.43 -6.68 -29.47
CA SER A 50 -33.16 -7.48 -30.46
C SER A 50 -34.67 -7.26 -30.39
N ALA A 51 -35.25 -7.29 -29.19
CA ALA A 51 -36.67 -7.03 -28.97
C ALA A 51 -37.06 -5.59 -29.34
N ALA A 52 -36.23 -4.60 -28.97
CA ALA A 52 -36.45 -3.20 -29.30
C ALA A 52 -36.44 -2.96 -30.81
N ASN A 53 -35.48 -3.54 -31.53
CA ASN A 53 -35.42 -3.47 -33.00
C ASN A 53 -36.61 -4.18 -33.66
N ALA A 54 -37.07 -5.31 -33.11
CA ALA A 54 -38.28 -5.98 -33.57
C ALA A 54 -39.52 -5.10 -33.39
N PHE A 55 -39.65 -4.41 -32.26
CA PHE A 55 -40.71 -3.43 -32.04
C PHE A 55 -40.61 -2.24 -33.02
N LEU A 56 -39.44 -1.62 -33.17
CA LEU A 56 -39.22 -0.51 -34.12
C LEU A 56 -39.53 -0.88 -35.58
N ALA A 57 -39.35 -2.16 -35.97
CA ALA A 57 -39.71 -2.66 -37.29
C ALA A 57 -41.22 -2.70 -37.54
N THR A 58 -42.04 -2.78 -36.49
CA THR A 58 -43.51 -2.74 -36.59
C THR A 58 -44.08 -1.32 -36.69
N LEU A 59 -43.25 -0.29 -36.48
CA LEU A 59 -43.67 1.10 -36.40
C LEU A 59 -43.59 1.83 -37.74
N THR A 60 -44.53 2.76 -37.94
CA THR A 60 -44.48 3.72 -39.05
C THR A 60 -43.26 4.65 -38.94
N THR A 61 -42.89 5.32 -40.02
CA THR A 61 -41.78 6.29 -40.01
C THR A 61 -41.95 7.35 -38.93
N THR A 62 -43.15 7.95 -38.81
CA THR A 62 -43.44 8.95 -37.78
C THR A 62 -43.22 8.42 -36.36
N GLN A 63 -43.68 7.20 -36.09
CA GLN A 63 -43.58 6.53 -34.79
C GLN A 63 -42.15 6.22 -34.32
N LYS A 64 -41.17 6.29 -35.24
CA LYS A 64 -39.75 6.04 -34.95
C LYS A 64 -38.82 7.19 -35.36
N THR A 65 -39.38 8.36 -35.64
CA THR A 65 -38.57 9.57 -35.86
C THR A 65 -38.13 10.13 -34.51
N ALA A 66 -36.82 10.31 -34.32
CA ALA A 66 -36.29 10.89 -33.09
C ALA A 66 -36.79 12.33 -32.88
N ILE A 67 -37.29 12.62 -31.67
CA ILE A 67 -37.77 13.95 -31.24
C ILE A 67 -37.20 14.33 -29.86
N ASP A 68 -37.45 15.56 -29.42
CA ASP A 68 -37.19 15.99 -28.04
C ASP A 68 -38.47 16.07 -27.22
N SER A 69 -38.37 15.91 -25.90
CA SER A 69 -39.51 15.95 -24.97
C SER A 69 -40.29 17.26 -25.04
N THR A 70 -39.63 18.38 -25.35
CA THR A 70 -40.25 19.70 -25.58
C THR A 70 -41.11 19.75 -26.84
N SER A 71 -40.95 18.79 -27.76
CA SER A 71 -41.76 18.64 -28.97
C SER A 71 -43.00 17.76 -28.73
N ASN A 72 -43.23 17.27 -27.50
CA ASN A 72 -44.44 16.54 -27.14
C ASN A 72 -45.67 17.47 -27.21
N VAL A 73 -46.60 17.14 -28.09
CA VAL A 73 -47.82 17.93 -28.30
C VAL A 73 -48.91 17.46 -27.32
N THR A 74 -49.21 18.34 -26.37
CA THR A 74 -50.45 18.50 -25.57
C THR A 74 -50.82 17.46 -24.51
N ASN A 75 -51.10 18.02 -23.33
CA ASN A 75 -51.80 17.42 -22.20
C ASN A 75 -53.04 16.61 -22.69
N GLY A 76 -52.97 15.28 -22.60
CA GLY A 76 -54.04 14.36 -23.03
C GLY A 76 -53.95 13.75 -24.44
N GLY A 77 -52.88 13.99 -25.22
CA GLY A 77 -52.64 13.38 -26.53
C GLY A 77 -51.64 12.22 -26.52
N THR A 78 -51.77 11.29 -27.47
CA THR A 78 -50.79 10.22 -27.71
C THR A 78 -49.56 10.81 -28.41
N ASN A 79 -48.35 10.61 -27.87
CA ASN A 79 -47.15 11.08 -28.56
C ASN A 79 -47.01 10.41 -29.92
N SER A 80 -46.37 11.11 -30.85
CA SER A 80 -46.20 10.63 -32.22
C SER A 80 -45.00 9.72 -32.41
N SER A 81 -44.10 9.61 -31.42
CA SER A 81 -42.86 8.82 -31.51
C SER A 81 -42.53 8.10 -30.20
N CYS A 82 -41.84 6.96 -30.34
CA CYS A 82 -41.18 6.27 -29.24
C CYS A 82 -39.67 6.58 -29.16
N LEU A 83 -39.09 7.26 -30.14
CA LEU A 83 -37.65 7.53 -30.21
C LEU A 83 -37.38 8.99 -29.84
N TYR A 84 -36.45 9.19 -28.91
CA TYR A 84 -36.06 10.51 -28.42
C TYR A 84 -34.55 10.70 -28.55
N ASN A 85 -34.11 11.94 -28.73
CA ASN A 85 -32.68 12.24 -28.74
C ASN A 85 -32.03 11.92 -27.40
N SER A 86 -30.78 11.50 -27.43
CA SER A 86 -30.03 11.10 -26.25
C SER A 86 -29.60 12.32 -25.42
N THR A 87 -30.50 12.83 -24.58
CA THR A 87 -30.25 13.99 -23.70
C THR A 87 -30.75 13.70 -22.28
N LEU A 88 -30.10 14.28 -21.28
CA LEU A 88 -30.53 14.15 -19.88
C LEU A 88 -31.98 14.62 -19.68
N ALA A 89 -32.36 15.73 -20.31
CA ALA A 89 -33.73 16.25 -20.27
C ALA A 89 -34.76 15.26 -20.82
N ASN A 90 -34.41 14.45 -21.82
CA ASN A 90 -35.30 13.41 -22.33
C ASN A 90 -35.33 12.21 -21.37
N VAL A 91 -34.20 11.79 -20.80
CA VAL A 91 -34.13 10.66 -19.87
C VAL A 91 -34.87 10.94 -18.54
N GLU A 92 -34.83 12.18 -18.06
CA GLU A 92 -35.55 12.63 -16.85
C GLU A 92 -37.06 12.83 -17.09
N ASN A 93 -37.53 12.81 -18.35
CA ASN A 93 -38.91 13.12 -18.72
C ASN A 93 -39.86 11.92 -18.55
N TRP A 94 -40.05 11.49 -17.31
CA TRP A 94 -41.09 10.56 -16.89
C TRP A 94 -41.90 11.14 -15.72
N SER A 95 -43.03 10.53 -15.41
CA SER A 95 -43.94 11.01 -14.36
C SER A 95 -44.79 9.87 -13.80
N ASN A 96 -45.18 9.95 -12.53
CA ASN A 96 -46.24 9.14 -11.93
C ASN A 96 -47.60 9.86 -11.97
N ILE A 97 -47.66 11.11 -12.43
CA ILE A 97 -48.91 11.87 -12.50
C ILE A 97 -49.74 11.37 -13.70
N PRO A 98 -51.08 11.26 -13.55
CA PRO A 98 -51.95 10.87 -14.66
C PRO A 98 -51.75 11.75 -15.91
N VAL A 99 -51.86 11.16 -17.10
CA VAL A 99 -51.51 11.84 -18.37
C VAL A 99 -52.38 13.07 -18.68
N ALA A 100 -53.58 13.16 -18.08
CA ALA A 100 -54.42 14.36 -18.17
C ALA A 100 -53.79 15.60 -17.49
N ALA A 101 -52.73 15.41 -16.70
CA ALA A 101 -52.04 16.45 -15.95
C ALA A 101 -50.52 16.53 -16.22
N SER A 102 -49.92 15.55 -16.91
CA SER A 102 -48.48 15.54 -17.23
C SER A 102 -48.15 14.67 -18.46
N THR A 103 -47.30 15.17 -19.37
CA THR A 103 -46.86 14.45 -20.57
C THR A 103 -45.59 13.67 -20.32
N ARG A 104 -45.55 12.38 -20.67
CA ARG A 104 -44.33 11.53 -20.58
C ARG A 104 -43.83 11.14 -21.95
N ASN A 105 -42.60 10.65 -22.07
CA ASN A 105 -42.09 10.13 -23.34
C ASN A 105 -42.83 8.87 -23.81
N GLY A 106 -42.86 8.67 -25.12
CA GLY A 106 -43.15 7.37 -25.72
C GLY A 106 -44.54 7.23 -26.32
N LEU A 107 -44.76 6.12 -27.03
CA LEU A 107 -46.06 5.78 -27.57
C LEU A 107 -46.94 5.18 -26.49
N GLN A 108 -48.16 5.70 -26.34
CA GLN A 108 -49.17 5.10 -25.48
C GLN A 108 -49.62 3.75 -26.06
N PHE A 109 -49.83 2.75 -25.21
CA PHE A 109 -50.26 1.41 -25.62
C PHE A 109 -51.61 1.41 -26.35
N SER A 110 -52.52 2.31 -25.98
CA SER A 110 -53.78 2.55 -26.70
C SER A 110 -53.61 2.92 -28.18
N ALA A 111 -52.47 3.52 -28.55
CA ALA A 111 -52.16 3.94 -29.91
C ALA A 111 -51.47 2.84 -30.74
N LEU A 112 -51.10 1.73 -30.12
CA LEU A 112 -50.40 0.63 -30.77
C LEU A 112 -51.42 -0.35 -31.36
N THR A 113 -51.12 -0.85 -32.56
CA THR A 113 -51.82 -2.05 -33.08
C THR A 113 -51.50 -3.27 -32.20
N THR A 114 -52.31 -4.33 -32.28
CA THR A 114 -52.03 -5.58 -31.53
C THR A 114 -50.62 -6.13 -31.77
N LEU A 115 -50.14 -6.07 -33.01
CA LEU A 115 -48.78 -6.51 -33.35
C LEU A 115 -47.72 -5.65 -32.67
N GLN A 116 -47.89 -4.32 -32.71
CA GLN A 116 -46.99 -3.36 -32.08
C GLN A 116 -47.00 -3.49 -30.55
N LEU A 117 -48.18 -3.67 -29.94
CA LEU A 117 -48.32 -3.86 -28.50
C LEU A 117 -47.63 -5.16 -28.04
N ASN A 118 -47.83 -6.27 -28.74
CA ASN A 118 -47.16 -7.53 -28.42
C ASN A 118 -45.63 -7.39 -28.53
N ALA A 119 -45.15 -6.68 -29.56
CA ALA A 119 -43.72 -6.41 -29.69
C ALA A 119 -43.18 -5.49 -28.58
N ALA A 120 -43.94 -4.49 -28.14
CA ALA A 120 -43.58 -3.64 -27.00
C ALA A 120 -43.51 -4.43 -25.68
N LEU A 121 -44.45 -5.33 -25.43
CA LEU A 121 -44.43 -6.22 -24.26
C LEU A 121 -43.25 -7.20 -24.32
N ALA A 122 -42.86 -7.67 -25.50
CA ALA A 122 -41.65 -8.47 -25.65
C ALA A 122 -40.35 -7.70 -25.30
N VAL A 123 -40.34 -6.36 -25.45
CA VAL A 123 -39.24 -5.53 -24.93
C VAL A 123 -39.21 -5.55 -23.40
N ALA A 124 -40.37 -5.43 -22.76
CA ALA A 124 -40.48 -5.51 -21.31
C ALA A 124 -40.03 -6.88 -20.78
N ASP A 125 -40.51 -7.97 -21.38
CA ASP A 125 -40.12 -9.35 -21.04
C ASP A 125 -38.61 -9.59 -21.19
N ALA A 126 -37.96 -8.94 -22.17
CA ALA A 126 -36.51 -9.04 -22.35
C ALA A 126 -35.72 -8.22 -21.32
N ALA A 127 -36.29 -7.12 -20.85
CA ALA A 127 -35.61 -6.17 -19.95
C ALA A 127 -35.74 -6.51 -18.47
N LEU A 128 -36.80 -7.20 -18.08
CA LEU A 128 -37.16 -7.49 -16.70
C LEU A 128 -36.94 -8.96 -16.34
N SER A 129 -36.91 -9.28 -15.04
CA SER A 129 -37.01 -10.66 -14.57
C SER A 129 -38.45 -11.17 -14.65
N ASP A 130 -38.67 -12.46 -14.35
CA ASP A 130 -40.00 -13.02 -14.15
C ASP A 130 -40.78 -12.25 -13.06
N SER A 131 -40.11 -11.87 -11.97
CA SER A 131 -40.70 -11.06 -10.89
C SER A 131 -41.05 -9.65 -11.38
N GLY A 132 -40.16 -9.00 -12.12
CA GLY A 132 -40.42 -7.66 -12.67
C GLY A 132 -41.55 -7.64 -13.69
N THR A 133 -41.61 -8.67 -14.55
CA THR A 133 -42.71 -8.86 -15.50
C THR A 133 -44.03 -9.10 -14.78
N THR A 134 -44.01 -9.90 -13.70
CA THR A 134 -45.19 -10.12 -12.85
C THR A 134 -45.64 -8.82 -12.20
N LEU A 135 -44.72 -8.03 -11.65
CA LEU A 135 -45.03 -6.74 -11.03
C LEU A 135 -45.64 -5.76 -12.03
N LEU A 136 -45.06 -5.65 -13.24
CA LEU A 136 -45.60 -4.85 -14.35
C LEU A 136 -47.06 -5.25 -14.64
N GLU A 137 -47.35 -6.54 -14.81
CA GLU A 137 -48.69 -7.02 -15.15
C GLU A 137 -49.69 -6.86 -13.99
N GLU A 138 -49.28 -7.10 -12.75
CA GLU A 138 -50.13 -6.95 -11.56
C GLU A 138 -50.51 -5.48 -11.32
N ILE A 139 -49.57 -4.53 -11.50
CA ILE A 139 -49.87 -3.10 -11.38
C ILE A 139 -50.77 -2.63 -12.55
N ARG A 140 -50.51 -3.09 -13.77
CA ARG A 140 -51.37 -2.82 -14.93
C ARG A 140 -52.79 -3.36 -14.72
N LEU A 141 -52.93 -4.53 -14.10
CA LEU A 141 -54.21 -5.12 -13.75
C LEU A 141 -54.92 -4.32 -12.65
N ALA A 142 -54.21 -3.80 -11.65
CA ALA A 142 -54.77 -2.89 -10.65
C ALA A 142 -55.37 -1.65 -11.33
N ASP A 143 -54.61 -1.03 -12.23
CA ASP A 143 -55.07 0.11 -13.04
C ASP A 143 -56.29 -0.23 -13.89
N GLN A 144 -56.29 -1.42 -14.52
CA GLN A 144 -57.43 -1.88 -15.30
C GLN A 144 -58.68 -2.05 -14.43
N TYR A 145 -58.54 -2.64 -13.26
CA TYR A 145 -59.65 -2.87 -12.35
C TYR A 145 -60.34 -1.56 -11.95
N ILE A 146 -59.56 -0.50 -11.71
CA ILE A 146 -60.09 0.81 -11.32
C ILE A 146 -60.53 1.70 -12.50
N SER A 147 -60.19 1.34 -13.74
CA SER A 147 -60.52 2.12 -14.95
C SER A 147 -62.01 2.12 -15.34
N GLY A 148 -62.77 1.10 -14.92
CA GLY A 148 -64.17 0.95 -15.35
C GLY A 148 -64.87 -0.34 -14.92
N GLU A 149 -64.16 -1.30 -14.31
CA GLU A 149 -64.78 -2.53 -13.79
C GLU A 149 -65.52 -2.29 -12.45
N VAL A 150 -65.24 -1.15 -11.77
CA VAL A 150 -65.87 -0.75 -10.51
C VAL A 150 -66.07 0.76 -10.47
N THR A 151 -67.25 1.22 -10.03
CA THR A 151 -67.51 2.65 -9.78
C THR A 151 -66.80 3.12 -8.50
N ASN A 152 -66.00 4.17 -8.61
CA ASN A 152 -65.22 4.71 -7.50
C ASN A 152 -66.04 5.63 -6.56
N SER A 153 -65.46 5.96 -5.40
CA SER A 153 -65.98 6.92 -4.42
C SER A 153 -66.09 8.36 -4.98
N LYS A 154 -65.51 8.64 -6.16
CA LYS A 154 -65.60 9.91 -6.90
C LYS A 154 -66.70 9.97 -7.96
N GLY A 155 -67.46 8.89 -8.17
CA GLY A 155 -68.54 8.80 -9.16
C GLY A 155 -68.11 9.00 -10.62
N SER A 156 -66.81 8.83 -10.94
CA SER A 156 -66.26 9.13 -12.26
C SER A 156 -65.42 7.96 -12.79
N THR A 157 -65.80 7.41 -13.94
CA THR A 157 -64.93 6.56 -14.78
C THR A 157 -63.91 7.48 -15.44
N SER A 158 -62.86 7.86 -14.71
CA SER A 158 -61.83 8.68 -15.34
C SER A 158 -61.01 7.76 -16.26
N GLY A 159 -60.95 8.10 -17.54
CA GLY A 159 -60.08 7.42 -18.54
C GLY A 159 -58.59 7.64 -18.29
N MET A 160 -58.19 7.69 -17.02
CA MET A 160 -56.85 7.99 -16.49
C MET A 160 -56.09 6.71 -16.15
N TRP A 161 -56.80 5.59 -16.01
CA TRP A 161 -56.29 4.27 -15.61
C TRP A 161 -56.60 3.26 -16.72
N GLY A 162 -55.88 2.14 -16.72
CA GLY A 162 -56.13 1.01 -17.63
C GLY A 162 -54.87 0.48 -18.29
N TYR A 163 -54.98 -0.73 -18.83
CA TYR A 163 -53.91 -1.40 -19.58
C TYR A 163 -53.32 -0.54 -20.70
N GLU A 164 -54.18 0.27 -21.30
CA GLU A 164 -53.93 1.11 -22.44
C GLU A 164 -53.23 2.43 -22.08
N LYS A 165 -53.07 2.74 -20.79
CA LYS A 165 -52.47 4.01 -20.31
C LYS A 165 -50.96 3.94 -20.03
N TYR A 166 -50.33 2.85 -20.46
CA TYR A 166 -48.88 2.61 -20.35
C TYR A 166 -48.16 3.05 -21.63
N TYR A 167 -46.85 3.30 -21.52
CA TYR A 167 -46.02 3.93 -22.53
C TYR A 167 -44.69 3.21 -22.67
N ILE A 168 -44.17 3.21 -23.89
CA ILE A 168 -42.81 2.75 -24.20
C ILE A 168 -42.05 3.82 -24.99
N ALA A 169 -40.84 4.13 -24.54
CA ALA A 169 -39.91 5.05 -25.20
C ALA A 169 -38.47 4.53 -25.17
N PHE A 170 -37.69 4.99 -26.13
CA PHE A 170 -36.25 4.84 -26.23
C PHE A 170 -35.63 6.23 -26.30
N VAL A 171 -34.79 6.55 -25.32
CA VAL A 171 -33.98 7.77 -25.34
C VAL A 171 -32.60 7.38 -25.84
N GLY A 172 -32.24 7.81 -27.06
CA GLY A 172 -31.15 7.22 -27.83
C GLY A 172 -31.61 6.04 -28.70
N THR A 173 -30.70 5.57 -29.56
CA THR A 173 -30.98 4.43 -30.45
C THR A 173 -30.60 3.12 -29.76
N PRO A 174 -31.49 2.11 -29.71
CA PRO A 174 -31.15 0.80 -29.17
C PRO A 174 -29.87 0.23 -29.79
N SER A 175 -28.88 -0.03 -28.96
CA SER A 175 -27.53 -0.43 -29.35
C SER A 175 -26.91 -1.35 -28.30
N THR A 176 -26.11 -2.31 -28.74
CA THR A 176 -25.34 -3.18 -27.85
C THR A 176 -24.03 -2.54 -27.39
N SER A 177 -23.64 -1.41 -27.98
CA SER A 177 -22.34 -0.76 -27.74
C SER A 177 -22.43 0.69 -27.29
N SER A 178 -23.52 1.38 -27.63
CA SER A 178 -23.71 2.81 -27.32
C SER A 178 -24.77 2.98 -26.27
N ALA A 179 -24.69 4.07 -25.51
CA ALA A 179 -25.66 4.35 -24.46
C ALA A 179 -27.06 4.63 -25.04
N TRP A 180 -28.10 4.07 -24.40
CA TRP A 180 -29.51 4.36 -24.65
C TRP A 180 -30.36 3.96 -23.43
N THR A 181 -31.53 4.58 -23.26
CA THR A 181 -32.43 4.30 -22.13
C THR A 181 -33.79 3.79 -22.61
N LEU A 182 -34.21 2.64 -22.09
CA LEU A 182 -35.59 2.16 -22.15
C LEU A 182 -36.41 2.86 -21.06
N GLN A 183 -37.48 3.54 -21.46
CA GLN A 183 -38.51 4.00 -20.54
C GLN A 183 -39.79 3.21 -20.77
N LEU A 184 -40.25 2.52 -19.73
CA LEU A 184 -41.49 1.76 -19.72
C LEU A 184 -42.30 2.19 -18.51
N GLY A 185 -43.50 2.71 -18.69
CA GLY A 185 -44.26 3.18 -17.53
C GLY A 185 -45.69 3.66 -17.80
N GLY A 186 -46.42 3.86 -16.71
CA GLY A 186 -47.79 4.33 -16.64
C GLY A 186 -48.01 5.13 -15.37
N HIS A 187 -49.25 5.25 -14.91
CA HIS A 187 -49.54 6.04 -13.72
C HIS A 187 -48.84 5.49 -12.47
N HIS A 188 -48.93 4.18 -12.23
CA HIS A 188 -48.35 3.52 -11.06
C HIS A 188 -46.99 2.86 -11.30
N LEU A 189 -46.32 3.10 -12.42
CA LEU A 189 -45.07 2.40 -12.74
C LEU A 189 -44.16 3.21 -13.65
N ALA A 190 -42.86 3.20 -13.39
CA ALA A 190 -41.85 3.64 -14.33
C ALA A 190 -40.56 2.84 -14.14
N TYR A 191 -40.16 2.12 -15.17
CA TYR A 191 -38.82 1.57 -15.34
C TYR A 191 -38.03 2.50 -16.26
N ASN A 192 -36.88 2.96 -15.78
CA ASN A 192 -35.88 3.66 -16.58
C ASN A 192 -34.60 2.82 -16.56
N ILE A 193 -34.32 2.13 -17.67
CA ILE A 193 -33.20 1.19 -17.77
C ILE A 193 -32.23 1.69 -18.83
N THR A 194 -31.03 2.10 -18.41
CA THR A 194 -29.98 2.59 -19.32
C THR A 194 -29.01 1.47 -19.65
N TYR A 195 -28.82 1.18 -20.93
CA TYR A 195 -27.81 0.25 -21.44
C TYR A 195 -26.66 1.06 -22.03
N ASN A 196 -25.41 0.67 -21.77
CA ASN A 196 -24.20 1.30 -22.32
C ASN A 196 -23.07 0.26 -22.42
N GLY A 197 -22.98 -0.42 -23.57
CA GLY A 197 -22.03 -1.52 -23.74
C GLY A 197 -22.34 -2.65 -22.76
N SER A 198 -21.34 -3.05 -21.96
CA SER A 198 -21.51 -4.07 -20.91
C SER A 198 -22.22 -3.56 -19.65
N TYR A 199 -22.37 -2.24 -19.49
CA TYR A 199 -22.98 -1.64 -18.31
C TYR A 199 -24.48 -1.45 -18.50
N THR A 200 -25.27 -1.84 -17.50
CA THR A 200 -26.71 -1.55 -17.43
C THR A 200 -27.01 -0.82 -16.12
N SER A 201 -27.81 0.24 -16.14
CA SER A 201 -28.41 0.82 -14.94
C SER A 201 -29.91 0.58 -14.94
N CYS A 202 -30.45 0.22 -13.78
CA CYS A 202 -31.87 -0.02 -13.57
C CYS A 202 -32.53 1.09 -12.73
N SER A 203 -31.89 2.26 -12.64
CA SER A 203 -32.32 3.38 -11.81
C SER A 203 -32.70 4.60 -12.67
N PRO A 204 -33.81 5.31 -12.34
CA PRO A 204 -34.74 5.05 -11.25
C PRO A 204 -35.86 4.07 -11.65
N MET A 205 -36.36 3.33 -10.65
CA MET A 205 -37.56 2.51 -10.75
C MET A 205 -38.63 3.04 -9.80
N PHE A 206 -39.77 3.48 -10.32
CA PHE A 206 -40.95 3.85 -9.54
C PHE A 206 -42.03 2.80 -9.68
N PHE A 207 -42.73 2.48 -8.59
CA PHE A 207 -43.83 1.53 -8.60
C PHE A 207 -44.80 1.86 -7.47
N GLY A 208 -46.09 1.79 -7.78
CA GLY A 208 -47.18 2.06 -6.87
C GLY A 208 -48.35 1.13 -7.15
N THR A 209 -49.41 1.23 -6.34
CA THR A 209 -50.64 0.48 -6.60
C THR A 209 -51.83 1.07 -5.86
N GLU A 210 -52.98 1.02 -6.52
CA GLU A 210 -54.31 1.14 -5.92
C GLU A 210 -55.28 0.30 -6.76
N PRO A 211 -56.02 -0.65 -6.17
CA PRO A 211 -56.00 -1.05 -4.75
C PRO A 211 -54.75 -1.85 -4.36
N ASN A 212 -54.46 -1.93 -3.07
CA ASN A 212 -53.30 -2.67 -2.55
C ASN A 212 -53.54 -4.18 -2.48
N SER A 213 -54.82 -4.59 -2.36
CA SER A 213 -55.24 -5.97 -2.54
C SER A 213 -56.72 -6.04 -2.93
N TRP A 214 -57.05 -6.95 -3.85
CA TRP A 214 -58.42 -7.20 -4.29
C TRP A 214 -58.55 -8.62 -4.84
N THR A 215 -59.80 -9.09 -5.00
CA THR A 215 -60.09 -10.35 -5.70
C THR A 215 -60.69 -10.02 -7.07
N TYR A 216 -60.08 -10.53 -8.12
CA TYR A 216 -60.56 -10.38 -9.49
C TYR A 216 -60.48 -11.72 -10.23
N ASN A 217 -61.56 -12.09 -10.93
CA ASN A 217 -61.69 -13.37 -11.63
C ASN A 217 -61.30 -14.60 -10.77
N GLY A 218 -61.61 -14.55 -9.47
CA GLY A 218 -61.34 -15.63 -8.52
C GLY A 218 -59.89 -15.73 -8.00
N SER A 219 -59.01 -14.80 -8.38
CA SER A 219 -57.64 -14.71 -7.86
C SER A 219 -57.48 -13.48 -6.97
N THR A 220 -56.70 -13.61 -5.89
CA THR A 220 -56.33 -12.47 -5.04
C THR A 220 -55.04 -11.85 -5.56
N HIS A 221 -55.09 -10.56 -5.79
CA HIS A 221 -53.99 -9.74 -6.28
C HIS A 221 -53.51 -8.82 -5.16
N ALA A 222 -52.20 -8.61 -5.07
CA ALA A 222 -51.56 -7.72 -4.11
C ALA A 222 -50.15 -7.34 -4.58
N PRO A 223 -50.02 -6.42 -5.57
CA PRO A 223 -48.77 -6.18 -6.28
C PRO A 223 -47.58 -5.86 -5.35
N LEU A 224 -47.81 -5.08 -4.29
CA LEU A 224 -46.79 -4.69 -3.30
C LEU A 224 -46.92 -5.43 -1.95
N GLY A 225 -47.66 -6.55 -1.92
CA GLY A 225 -47.98 -7.29 -0.69
C GLY A 225 -46.75 -7.82 0.06
N THR A 226 -45.73 -8.30 -0.65
CA THR A 226 -44.46 -8.77 -0.07
C THR A 226 -43.74 -7.63 0.66
N LEU A 227 -43.50 -6.51 -0.01
CA LEU A 227 -42.86 -5.33 0.58
C LEU A 227 -43.62 -4.82 1.80
N ARG A 228 -44.95 -4.72 1.73
CA ARG A 228 -45.76 -4.33 2.90
C ARG A 228 -45.56 -5.29 4.06
N THR A 229 -45.53 -6.59 3.79
CA THR A 229 -45.32 -7.62 4.83
C THR A 229 -43.94 -7.48 5.47
N LEU A 230 -42.89 -7.26 4.69
CA LEU A 230 -41.53 -7.04 5.18
C LEU A 230 -41.45 -5.78 6.05
N ILE A 231 -42.02 -4.66 5.59
CA ILE A 231 -42.03 -3.39 6.33
C ILE A 231 -42.83 -3.55 7.64
N THR A 232 -44.03 -4.13 7.60
CA THR A 232 -44.88 -4.33 8.78
C THR A 232 -44.26 -5.31 9.79
N SER A 233 -43.39 -6.21 9.35
CA SER A 233 -42.64 -7.12 10.22
C SER A 233 -41.43 -6.44 10.86
N LEU A 234 -40.71 -5.62 10.09
CA LEU A 234 -39.48 -4.96 10.55
C LEU A 234 -39.77 -3.74 11.43
N ARG A 235 -40.63 -2.83 10.96
CA ARG A 235 -40.82 -1.51 11.55
C ARG A 235 -41.17 -1.50 13.04
N PRO A 236 -42.08 -2.35 13.56
CA PRO A 236 -42.42 -2.34 14.99
C PRO A 236 -41.27 -2.75 15.91
N THR A 237 -40.23 -3.38 15.36
CA THR A 237 -39.08 -3.88 16.11
C THR A 237 -37.91 -2.88 16.15
N LEU A 238 -37.97 -1.83 15.34
CA LEU A 238 -36.93 -0.80 15.27
C LEU A 238 -36.95 0.10 16.52
N THR A 239 -35.78 0.64 16.86
CA THR A 239 -35.66 1.59 17.97
C THR A 239 -36.08 3.00 17.55
N SER A 240 -36.18 3.93 18.51
CA SER A 240 -36.45 5.34 18.22
C SER A 240 -35.42 6.00 17.31
N SER A 241 -34.20 5.45 17.17
CA SER A 241 -33.19 5.95 16.24
C SER A 241 -33.58 5.81 14.76
N ALA A 242 -34.50 4.90 14.44
CA ALA A 242 -35.05 4.76 13.10
C ALA A 242 -36.14 5.79 12.78
N LEU A 243 -36.67 6.53 13.77
CA LEU A 243 -37.70 7.53 13.54
C LEU A 243 -37.10 8.78 12.88
N LEU A 244 -37.51 9.03 11.65
CA LEU A 244 -37.11 10.20 10.87
C LEU A 244 -37.90 11.43 11.29
N SER A 245 -37.26 12.60 11.22
CA SER A 245 -37.96 13.87 11.40
C SER A 245 -38.83 14.21 10.20
N GLY A 246 -39.91 14.94 10.45
CA GLY A 246 -40.81 15.45 9.41
C GLY A 246 -41.96 14.51 9.01
N THR A 247 -42.84 15.05 8.16
CA THR A 247 -43.98 14.36 7.56
C THR A 247 -43.77 14.19 6.07
N TYR A 248 -44.16 13.05 5.53
CA TYR A 248 -43.94 12.68 4.13
C TYR A 248 -45.30 12.51 3.46
N SER A 249 -45.55 13.25 2.38
CA SER A 249 -46.78 13.14 1.60
C SER A 249 -46.62 12.25 0.37
N ASP A 250 -45.38 12.01 -0.06
CA ASP A 250 -45.02 11.15 -1.20
C ASP A 250 -43.56 10.68 -1.04
N VAL A 251 -43.07 9.88 -1.98
CA VAL A 251 -41.63 9.59 -2.12
C VAL A 251 -40.85 10.87 -2.37
N VAL A 252 -39.69 10.99 -1.73
CA VAL A 252 -38.82 12.17 -1.75
C VAL A 252 -38.14 12.31 -3.11
N PHE A 253 -37.65 11.21 -3.69
CA PHE A 253 -37.01 11.22 -5.02
C PHE A 253 -37.88 10.66 -6.14
N GLY A 254 -39.20 10.72 -5.99
CA GLY A 254 -40.12 10.57 -7.12
C GLY A 254 -39.99 11.68 -8.17
N PRO A 255 -40.83 11.69 -9.21
CA PRO A 255 -40.82 12.70 -10.26
C PRO A 255 -41.42 14.06 -9.81
N ASN A 256 -41.12 14.47 -8.58
CA ASN A 256 -41.77 15.56 -7.83
C ASN A 256 -40.99 16.89 -7.87
N GLY A 257 -40.30 17.18 -8.99
CA GLY A 257 -39.65 18.46 -9.24
C GLY A 257 -40.64 19.62 -9.45
N THR A 258 -40.15 20.78 -9.91
CA THR A 258 -40.95 22.02 -10.16
C THR A 258 -41.95 21.94 -11.31
N GLY A 259 -42.39 20.74 -11.73
CA GLY A 259 -43.24 20.58 -12.91
C GLY A 259 -43.70 19.17 -13.27
N SER A 260 -43.95 18.27 -12.30
CA SER A 260 -44.49 16.91 -12.54
C SER A 260 -43.53 15.88 -13.15
N HIS A 261 -42.24 16.20 -13.26
CA HIS A 261 -41.19 15.34 -13.81
C HIS A 261 -39.99 15.25 -12.86
N ASP A 262 -39.17 14.20 -13.02
CA ASP A 262 -37.96 14.04 -12.22
C ASP A 262 -36.85 15.00 -12.64
N THR A 263 -36.99 16.27 -12.25
CA THR A 263 -35.98 17.30 -12.51
C THR A 263 -34.94 17.34 -11.39
N ASN A 264 -33.80 17.99 -11.66
CA ASN A 264 -32.73 18.32 -10.68
C ASN A 264 -31.83 17.14 -10.28
N GLN A 265 -31.19 16.49 -11.27
CA GLN A 265 -30.06 15.59 -11.03
C GLN A 265 -28.72 16.34 -11.04
N PRO A 266 -27.71 15.90 -10.26
CA PRO A 266 -27.76 14.81 -9.28
C PRO A 266 -28.60 15.17 -8.04
N LYS A 267 -29.25 14.18 -7.43
CA LYS A 267 -30.00 14.38 -6.17
C LYS A 267 -29.08 14.64 -4.98
N SER A 268 -29.55 15.47 -4.05
CA SER A 268 -28.89 15.71 -2.76
C SER A 268 -29.43 14.76 -1.68
N TYR A 269 -28.69 13.69 -1.41
CA TYR A 269 -29.02 12.70 -0.38
C TYR A 269 -28.66 13.21 1.04
N PRO A 270 -29.44 12.85 2.08
CA PRO A 270 -29.13 13.26 3.45
C PRO A 270 -27.86 12.58 3.98
N THR A 271 -27.01 13.34 4.65
CA THR A 271 -25.79 12.84 5.33
C THR A 271 -25.97 12.69 6.84
N SER A 272 -27.05 13.22 7.41
CA SER A 272 -27.41 13.10 8.83
C SER A 272 -28.90 12.78 8.97
N GLY A 273 -29.32 12.28 10.14
CA GLY A 273 -30.72 11.88 10.37
C GLY A 273 -31.17 10.73 9.44
N ARG A 274 -30.25 9.80 9.12
CA ARG A 274 -30.48 8.75 8.12
C ARG A 274 -31.37 7.60 8.62
N GLY A 275 -31.46 7.43 9.94
CA GLY A 275 -32.23 6.38 10.62
C GLY A 275 -31.35 5.51 11.51
N GLN A 276 -31.80 4.29 11.79
CA GLN A 276 -31.04 3.30 12.55
C GLN A 276 -30.07 2.55 11.64
N LEU A 277 -28.82 2.41 12.07
CA LEU A 277 -27.81 1.72 11.29
C LEU A 277 -28.06 0.20 11.24
N TYR A 278 -27.91 -0.42 10.08
CA TYR A 278 -28.14 -1.85 9.85
C TYR A 278 -27.30 -2.74 10.76
N SER A 279 -26.04 -2.38 11.00
CA SER A 279 -25.14 -3.14 11.90
C SER A 279 -25.59 -3.13 13.36
N SER A 280 -26.50 -2.22 13.75
CA SER A 280 -27.12 -2.20 15.10
C SER A 280 -28.36 -3.09 15.23
N LEU A 281 -28.84 -3.67 14.13
CA LEU A 281 -30.00 -4.55 14.09
C LEU A 281 -29.63 -5.97 14.54
N ASN A 282 -30.59 -6.70 15.11
CA ASN A 282 -30.42 -8.13 15.35
C ASN A 282 -30.55 -8.95 14.06
N SER A 283 -30.13 -10.22 14.09
CA SER A 283 -30.07 -11.09 12.90
C SER A 283 -31.42 -11.24 12.17
N THR A 284 -32.54 -11.27 12.91
CA THR A 284 -33.88 -11.36 12.30
C THR A 284 -34.23 -10.08 11.56
N GLN A 285 -33.94 -8.92 12.16
CA GLN A 285 -34.16 -7.62 11.53
C GLN A 285 -33.27 -7.43 10.30
N GLN A 286 -32.01 -7.84 10.39
CA GLN A 286 -31.07 -7.83 9.28
C GLN A 286 -31.57 -8.67 8.10
N GLY A 287 -32.06 -9.88 8.37
CA GLY A 287 -32.70 -10.73 7.36
C GLY A 287 -33.87 -10.04 6.65
N LEU A 288 -34.76 -9.36 7.38
CA LEU A 288 -35.88 -8.62 6.80
C LEU A 288 -35.43 -7.45 5.90
N VAL A 289 -34.33 -6.78 6.24
CA VAL A 289 -33.75 -5.72 5.39
C VAL A 289 -33.18 -6.32 4.11
N ILE A 290 -32.44 -7.42 4.21
CA ILE A 290 -31.91 -8.15 3.05
C ILE A 290 -33.03 -8.60 2.13
N ASP A 291 -34.09 -9.20 2.67
CA ASP A 291 -35.26 -9.64 1.90
C ASP A 291 -35.95 -8.45 1.20
N TYR A 292 -36.05 -7.30 1.88
CA TYR A 292 -36.63 -6.08 1.31
C TYR A 292 -35.82 -5.54 0.13
N ILE A 293 -34.50 -5.48 0.27
CA ILE A 293 -33.61 -5.07 -0.82
C ILE A 293 -33.70 -6.07 -1.98
N THR A 294 -33.70 -7.38 -1.66
CA THR A 294 -33.75 -8.46 -2.65
C THR A 294 -35.04 -8.44 -3.46
N ASP A 295 -36.20 -8.23 -2.82
CA ASP A 295 -37.50 -8.17 -3.50
C ASP A 295 -37.55 -7.02 -4.51
N VAL A 296 -37.00 -5.85 -4.16
CA VAL A 296 -36.98 -4.69 -5.05
C VAL A 296 -36.01 -4.90 -6.22
N ILE A 297 -34.77 -5.28 -5.96
CA ILE A 297 -33.75 -5.45 -7.01
C ILE A 297 -34.03 -6.66 -7.90
N GLY A 298 -34.68 -7.70 -7.35
CA GLY A 298 -35.10 -8.89 -8.06
C GLY A 298 -36.10 -8.64 -9.19
N ASN A 299 -36.63 -7.41 -9.35
CA ASN A 299 -37.46 -7.01 -10.49
C ASN A 299 -36.65 -6.78 -11.77
N HIS A 300 -35.32 -6.70 -11.69
CA HIS A 300 -34.43 -6.50 -12.83
C HIS A 300 -33.88 -7.82 -13.37
N ALA A 301 -33.43 -7.84 -14.63
CA ALA A 301 -32.87 -9.04 -15.24
C ALA A 301 -31.73 -9.65 -14.39
N GLY A 302 -31.73 -10.99 -14.27
CA GLY A 302 -30.92 -11.77 -13.33
C GLY A 302 -29.45 -11.33 -13.21
N PRO A 303 -28.65 -11.34 -14.29
CA PRO A 303 -27.23 -10.99 -14.20
C PRO A 303 -26.97 -9.61 -13.60
N ARG A 304 -27.83 -8.63 -13.91
CA ARG A 304 -27.69 -7.28 -13.36
C ARG A 304 -28.22 -7.20 -11.93
N ALA A 305 -29.33 -7.87 -11.63
CA ALA A 305 -29.85 -7.92 -10.27
C ALA A 305 -28.83 -8.56 -9.31
N ASP A 306 -28.19 -9.66 -9.71
CA ASP A 306 -27.17 -10.36 -8.92
C ASP A 306 -25.95 -9.45 -8.63
N GLU A 307 -25.47 -8.72 -9.63
CA GLU A 307 -24.38 -7.76 -9.45
C GLU A 307 -24.76 -6.64 -8.48
N LEU A 308 -25.96 -6.06 -8.63
CA LEU A 308 -26.46 -5.01 -7.74
C LEU A 308 -26.66 -5.52 -6.31
N LEU A 309 -27.15 -6.74 -6.13
CA LEU A 309 -27.29 -7.36 -4.82
C LEU A 309 -25.92 -7.61 -4.18
N ALA A 310 -24.93 -8.09 -4.92
CA ALA A 310 -23.57 -8.24 -4.41
C ALA A 310 -23.00 -6.90 -3.94
N ILE A 311 -23.30 -5.80 -4.64
CA ILE A 311 -22.88 -4.46 -4.26
C ILE A 311 -23.63 -3.97 -3.01
N TYR A 312 -24.95 -4.05 -2.99
CA TYR A 312 -25.78 -3.46 -1.93
C TYR A 312 -25.78 -4.27 -0.64
N LEU A 313 -25.54 -5.58 -0.73
CA LEU A 313 -25.54 -6.51 0.40
C LEU A 313 -24.12 -6.92 0.83
N SER A 314 -23.08 -6.26 0.29
CA SER A 314 -21.72 -6.40 0.81
C SER A 314 -21.64 -5.95 2.27
N ASP A 315 -20.73 -6.54 3.04
CA ASP A 315 -20.54 -6.19 4.45
C ASP A 315 -20.22 -4.70 4.61
N GLU A 316 -19.46 -4.13 3.67
CA GLU A 316 -19.12 -2.71 3.63
C GLU A 316 -20.35 -1.83 3.35
N ALA A 317 -21.17 -2.18 2.36
CA ALA A 317 -22.38 -1.42 2.06
C ALA A 317 -23.39 -1.50 3.22
N LEU A 318 -23.53 -2.68 3.82
CA LEU A 318 -24.42 -2.91 4.96
C LEU A 318 -23.93 -2.20 6.23
N ALA A 319 -22.62 -2.08 6.44
CA ALA A 319 -22.04 -1.31 7.55
C ALA A 319 -22.40 0.19 7.50
N GLU A 320 -22.78 0.71 6.33
CA GLU A 320 -23.21 2.09 6.10
C GLU A 320 -24.66 2.23 5.62
N THR A 321 -25.46 1.18 5.78
CA THR A 321 -26.89 1.15 5.42
C THR A 321 -27.76 1.52 6.61
N TYR A 322 -28.71 2.43 6.40
CA TYR A 322 -29.60 2.96 7.42
C TYR A 322 -31.06 2.66 7.09
N ILE A 323 -31.83 2.33 8.12
CA ILE A 323 -33.25 2.05 8.06
C ILE A 323 -33.99 3.19 8.77
N GLY A 324 -34.85 3.88 8.04
CA GLY A 324 -35.62 5.01 8.55
C GLY A 324 -37.13 4.80 8.33
N TYR A 325 -37.94 5.35 9.23
CA TYR A 325 -39.38 5.42 9.05
C TYR A 325 -39.97 6.73 9.59
N SER A 326 -41.16 7.13 9.11
CA SER A 326 -41.95 8.21 9.71
C SER A 326 -43.43 7.79 9.86
N GLY A 327 -44.10 8.34 10.88
CA GLY A 327 -45.42 7.94 11.35
C GLY A 327 -45.38 6.87 12.45
N SER A 328 -46.50 6.18 12.66
CA SER A 328 -46.67 5.18 13.73
C SER A 328 -45.83 3.91 13.56
N SER A 329 -45.01 3.54 14.55
CA SER A 329 -44.19 2.33 14.49
C SER A 329 -44.99 1.02 14.34
N SER A 330 -46.24 0.98 14.80
CA SER A 330 -47.09 -0.22 14.83
C SER A 330 -48.10 -0.33 13.69
N THR A 331 -48.31 0.75 12.92
CA THR A 331 -49.30 0.77 11.84
C THR A 331 -48.69 1.31 10.55
N PHE A 332 -48.82 0.56 9.46
CA PHE A 332 -48.33 0.92 8.12
C PHE A 332 -49.49 1.01 7.13
N SER A 333 -50.65 1.50 7.58
CA SER A 333 -51.88 1.61 6.80
C SER A 333 -52.52 2.99 6.91
N THR A 334 -51.79 3.96 7.47
CA THR A 334 -52.23 5.34 7.56
C THR A 334 -51.49 6.17 6.54
N SER A 335 -52.20 7.13 5.92
CA SER A 335 -51.57 8.15 5.08
C SER A 335 -50.37 8.78 5.80
N SER A 336 -49.31 9.05 5.06
CA SER A 336 -48.00 9.51 5.53
C SER A 336 -47.13 8.48 6.27
N SER A 337 -47.49 7.19 6.26
CA SER A 337 -46.58 6.13 6.73
C SER A 337 -45.44 5.96 5.75
N TYR A 338 -44.22 6.28 6.18
CA TYR A 338 -43.01 6.28 5.34
C TYR A 338 -41.98 5.27 5.85
N PHE A 339 -41.28 4.62 4.93
CA PHE A 339 -40.17 3.71 5.19
C PHE A 339 -39.06 3.93 4.15
N ARG A 340 -37.80 3.83 4.58
CA ARG A 340 -36.64 4.01 3.72
C ARG A 340 -35.49 3.09 4.10
N VAL A 341 -34.81 2.55 3.09
CA VAL A 341 -33.48 1.96 3.19
C VAL A 341 -32.49 2.85 2.43
N ASP A 342 -31.45 3.30 3.12
CA ASP A 342 -30.49 4.29 2.65
C ASP A 342 -29.06 3.77 2.87
N GLY A 343 -28.42 3.27 1.80
CA GLY A 343 -27.03 2.79 1.80
C GLY A 343 -26.09 3.70 0.98
N PRO A 344 -24.81 3.35 0.84
CA PRO A 344 -23.83 4.16 0.11
C PRO A 344 -24.21 4.39 -1.36
N ARG A 345 -24.70 3.35 -2.04
CA ARG A 345 -25.28 3.43 -3.39
C ARG A 345 -26.79 3.28 -3.41
N LEU A 346 -27.35 2.53 -2.45
CA LEU A 346 -28.75 2.16 -2.48
C LEU A 346 -29.65 3.25 -1.88
N TRP A 347 -30.79 3.47 -2.51
CA TRP A 347 -31.87 4.26 -1.93
C TRP A 347 -33.23 3.65 -2.32
N ILE A 348 -33.98 3.15 -1.33
CA ILE A 348 -35.33 2.63 -1.53
C ILE A 348 -36.29 3.34 -0.58
N GLU A 349 -37.41 3.84 -1.10
CA GLU A 349 -38.48 4.44 -0.31
C GLU A 349 -39.80 3.70 -0.49
N PHE A 350 -40.65 3.75 0.52
CA PHE A 350 -42.05 3.32 0.47
C PHE A 350 -42.89 4.32 1.27
N ILE A 351 -43.97 4.80 0.68
CA ILE A 351 -44.93 5.70 1.30
C ILE A 351 -46.35 5.17 1.11
N VAL A 352 -47.14 5.26 2.18
CA VAL A 352 -48.59 5.08 2.14
C VAL A 352 -49.24 6.45 2.00
N GLN A 353 -49.92 6.70 0.89
CA GLN A 353 -50.72 7.90 0.64
C GLN A 353 -52.20 7.63 0.94
N GLY A 354 -52.99 8.71 1.01
CA GLY A 354 -54.45 8.58 0.99
C GLY A 354 -54.94 8.16 -0.40
N GLY A 355 -55.94 7.29 -0.46
CA GLY A 355 -56.44 6.74 -1.71
C GLY A 355 -56.87 7.81 -2.72
N VAL A 356 -56.52 7.61 -3.99
CA VAL A 356 -56.81 8.52 -5.10
C VAL A 356 -58.07 8.07 -5.85
N TRP A 357 -58.30 6.77 -5.93
CA TRP A 357 -59.50 6.13 -6.47
C TRP A 357 -60.55 5.89 -5.37
N ASP A 358 -60.17 5.27 -4.25
CA ASP A 358 -60.98 5.15 -3.05
C ASP A 358 -60.47 6.12 -1.98
N MET A 359 -61.14 7.27 -1.83
CA MET A 359 -60.75 8.30 -0.86
C MET A 359 -60.79 7.83 0.60
N SER A 360 -61.42 6.69 0.89
CA SER A 360 -61.42 6.05 2.21
C SER A 360 -60.31 5.00 2.39
N GLY A 361 -59.66 4.60 1.29
CA GLY A 361 -58.58 3.64 1.24
C GLY A 361 -57.19 4.28 1.28
N ILE A 362 -56.21 3.50 0.86
CA ILE A 362 -54.79 3.89 0.79
C ILE A 362 -54.25 3.65 -0.61
N HIS A 363 -53.14 4.33 -0.91
CA HIS A 363 -52.48 4.30 -2.20
C HIS A 363 -50.97 4.22 -1.95
N ASP A 364 -50.30 3.18 -2.42
CA ASP A 364 -48.88 2.99 -2.12
C ASP A 364 -48.02 3.52 -3.26
N HIS A 365 -46.93 4.20 -2.90
CA HIS A 365 -45.83 4.49 -3.80
C HIS A 365 -44.53 3.96 -3.20
N ALA A 366 -43.64 3.54 -4.08
CA ALA A 366 -42.28 3.18 -3.75
C ALA A 366 -41.35 3.60 -4.90
N ILE A 367 -40.09 3.80 -4.55
CA ILE A 367 -39.06 4.12 -5.52
C ILE A 367 -37.74 3.47 -5.13
N TYR A 368 -37.04 2.95 -6.12
CA TYR A 368 -35.65 2.52 -6.02
C TYR A 368 -34.76 3.44 -6.86
N ARG A 369 -33.62 3.79 -6.27
CA ARG A 369 -32.54 4.52 -6.91
C ARG A 369 -31.17 3.97 -6.54
N ASP A 370 -30.25 4.07 -7.50
CA ASP A 370 -28.82 3.94 -7.30
C ASP A 370 -28.17 5.32 -7.36
N LYS A 371 -27.59 5.79 -6.25
CA LYS A 371 -26.98 7.12 -6.13
C LYS A 371 -25.83 7.36 -7.11
N LEU A 372 -25.14 6.30 -7.55
CA LEU A 372 -24.06 6.37 -8.53
C LEU A 372 -24.48 5.91 -9.92
N GLY A 373 -25.56 5.14 -10.01
CA GLY A 373 -26.07 4.59 -11.25
C GLY A 373 -27.26 5.33 -11.84
N ASP A 374 -27.80 6.39 -11.21
CA ASP A 374 -29.06 6.99 -11.64
C ASP A 374 -29.01 7.43 -13.10
N TYR A 375 -29.96 6.95 -13.91
CA TYR A 375 -30.00 7.12 -15.36
C TYR A 375 -28.74 6.64 -16.12
N GLY A 376 -27.98 5.73 -15.53
CA GLY A 376 -26.68 5.27 -16.03
C GLY A 376 -25.55 6.28 -15.83
N ALA A 377 -25.72 7.24 -14.90
CA ALA A 377 -24.89 8.42 -14.66
C ALA A 377 -24.69 9.28 -15.93
N ALA A 378 -25.82 9.56 -16.59
CA ALA A 378 -26.12 10.68 -17.50
C ALA A 378 -25.27 10.88 -18.78
N TYR A 379 -24.72 9.80 -19.38
CA TYR A 379 -24.02 9.79 -20.69
C TYR A 379 -22.58 10.35 -20.72
N GLY A 380 -21.65 9.70 -20.02
CA GLY A 380 -20.23 9.66 -20.45
C GLY A 380 -19.22 10.48 -19.65
N SER A 381 -19.15 10.32 -18.32
CA SER A 381 -17.87 10.52 -17.63
C SER A 381 -17.01 9.27 -17.81
N THR A 382 -16.06 9.36 -18.73
CA THR A 382 -14.94 8.42 -18.86
C THR A 382 -14.31 8.21 -17.47
N THR A 383 -14.21 6.95 -17.03
CA THR A 383 -13.78 6.50 -15.69
C THR A 383 -14.67 6.91 -14.51
N VAL A 384 -15.85 6.28 -14.39
CA VAL A 384 -16.27 5.80 -13.07
C VAL A 384 -15.79 4.36 -12.98
N SER A 385 -14.59 4.17 -12.42
CA SER A 385 -14.17 2.86 -11.94
C SER A 385 -15.12 2.49 -10.80
N THR A 386 -16.10 1.64 -11.09
CA THR A 386 -17.08 1.13 -10.11
C THR A 386 -16.53 -0.02 -9.28
N THR A 387 -15.26 -0.39 -9.46
CA THR A 387 -14.58 -1.28 -8.52
C THR A 387 -14.03 -0.40 -7.42
N LEU A 388 -14.49 -0.58 -6.17
CA LEU A 388 -13.66 -0.22 -5.03
C LEU A 388 -12.31 -0.92 -5.29
N GLN A 389 -11.26 -0.15 -5.56
CA GLN A 389 -9.94 -0.71 -5.83
C GLN A 389 -9.14 -0.76 -4.53
N PRO A 390 -8.18 -1.70 -4.42
CA PRO A 390 -7.22 -1.67 -3.34
C PRO A 390 -6.58 -0.29 -3.24
N PRO A 391 -6.34 0.22 -2.03
CA PRO A 391 -5.81 1.56 -1.85
C PRO A 391 -4.48 1.71 -2.59
N SER A 392 -4.22 2.88 -3.16
CA SER A 392 -2.97 3.12 -3.87
C SER A 392 -1.90 3.58 -2.88
N ILE A 393 -0.81 2.82 -2.75
CA ILE A 393 0.38 3.25 -2.00
C ILE A 393 1.17 4.22 -2.88
N SER A 394 1.20 5.50 -2.47
CA SER A 394 1.92 6.57 -3.18
C SER A 394 3.34 6.77 -2.65
N THR A 395 3.64 6.31 -1.43
CA THR A 395 4.99 6.29 -0.87
C THR A 395 5.20 5.00 -0.12
N GLN A 396 6.13 4.18 -0.63
CA GLN A 396 6.54 2.92 -0.02
C GLN A 396 7.39 3.19 1.25
N PRO A 397 7.40 2.27 2.23
CA PRO A 397 8.39 2.33 3.30
C PRO A 397 9.80 2.27 2.70
N ALA A 398 10.70 3.09 3.26
CA ALA A 398 12.09 3.16 2.84
C ALA A 398 12.96 2.25 3.72
N SER A 399 13.90 1.54 3.11
CA SER A 399 14.92 0.78 3.85
C SER A 399 15.81 1.74 4.64
N GLN A 400 16.22 1.32 5.84
CA GLN A 400 17.01 2.15 6.76
C GLN A 400 18.15 1.33 7.35
N SER A 401 19.26 2.01 7.63
CA SER A 401 20.38 1.46 8.40
C SER A 401 20.57 2.34 9.63
N ALA A 402 20.62 1.72 10.79
CA ALA A 402 20.75 2.38 12.08
C ALA A 402 21.54 1.51 13.06
N SER A 403 22.08 2.12 14.11
CA SER A 403 22.88 1.42 15.12
C SER A 403 22.00 0.92 16.25
N SER A 404 22.42 -0.13 16.96
CA SER A 404 21.66 -0.60 18.12
C SER A 404 21.47 0.52 19.16
N GLY A 405 20.25 0.66 19.68
CA GLY A 405 19.84 1.74 20.57
C GLY A 405 19.18 2.94 19.88
N ASP A 406 19.31 3.08 18.57
CA ASP A 406 18.64 4.14 17.81
C ASP A 406 17.12 3.93 17.74
N SER A 407 16.37 5.02 17.53
CA SER A 407 14.95 4.95 17.19
C SER A 407 14.75 5.01 15.69
N VAL A 408 14.00 4.03 15.15
CA VAL A 408 13.64 3.95 13.73
C VAL A 408 12.14 4.09 13.57
N THR A 409 11.71 4.87 12.58
CA THR A 409 10.30 4.96 12.16
C THR A 409 10.17 4.62 10.68
N LEU A 410 9.40 3.58 10.40
CA LEU A 410 8.94 3.24 9.06
C LEU A 410 7.59 3.92 8.82
N SER A 411 7.35 4.37 7.59
CA SER A 411 6.11 5.04 7.21
C SER A 411 5.64 4.65 5.82
N VAL A 412 4.33 4.68 5.61
CA VAL A 412 3.69 4.49 4.31
C VAL A 412 2.73 5.64 4.06
N THR A 413 2.67 6.14 2.83
CA THR A 413 1.59 7.03 2.39
C THR A 413 0.74 6.31 1.38
N ALA A 414 -0.56 6.27 1.66
CA ALA A 414 -1.55 5.66 0.78
C ALA A 414 -2.81 6.51 0.71
N ALA A 415 -3.54 6.37 -0.38
CA ALA A 415 -4.83 7.00 -0.58
C ALA A 415 -5.87 5.94 -0.91
N SER A 416 -7.10 6.17 -0.46
CA SER A 416 -8.25 5.44 -0.98
C SER A 416 -8.39 5.74 -2.48
N SER A 417 -8.53 4.69 -3.27
CA SER A 417 -8.74 4.80 -4.71
C SER A 417 -10.24 4.75 -5.03
N GLY A 418 -10.74 5.72 -5.79
CA GLY A 418 -12.14 5.81 -6.22
C GLY A 418 -12.88 7.05 -5.70
N THR A 419 -14.14 7.22 -6.12
CA THR A 419 -15.01 8.30 -5.63
C THR A 419 -15.67 7.89 -4.32
N GLY A 420 -15.06 8.26 -3.20
CA GLY A 420 -15.56 8.03 -1.84
C GLY A 420 -14.40 8.01 -0.85
N THR A 421 -14.49 8.77 0.25
CA THR A 421 -13.46 8.73 1.30
C THR A 421 -13.68 7.50 2.17
N SER A 422 -13.00 6.38 1.86
CA SER A 422 -12.94 5.23 2.76
C SER A 422 -11.83 5.41 3.80
N THR A 423 -12.09 5.02 5.05
CA THR A 423 -11.07 4.94 6.11
C THR A 423 -10.02 3.89 5.76
N LEU A 424 -8.74 4.24 5.84
CA LEU A 424 -7.63 3.29 5.67
C LEU A 424 -7.29 2.64 7.01
N SER A 425 -7.10 1.33 7.00
CA SER A 425 -6.55 0.57 8.13
C SER A 425 -5.20 -0.03 7.72
N TYR A 426 -4.34 -0.30 8.71
CA TYR A 426 -2.97 -0.76 8.47
C TYR A 426 -2.66 -1.99 9.31
N GLN A 427 -1.73 -2.83 8.84
CA GLN A 427 -1.11 -3.90 9.62
C GLN A 427 0.33 -4.05 9.14
N TRP A 428 1.30 -3.83 10.03
CA TRP A 428 2.73 -4.04 9.72
C TRP A 428 3.16 -5.48 9.93
N PHE A 429 4.13 -5.90 9.14
CA PHE A 429 4.74 -7.23 9.14
C PHE A 429 6.25 -7.10 9.26
N LYS A 430 6.87 -8.10 9.87
CA LYS A 430 8.32 -8.31 9.88
C LYS A 430 8.59 -9.74 9.41
N ASP A 431 9.40 -9.89 8.37
CA ASP A 431 9.76 -11.17 7.76
C ASP A 431 8.53 -12.04 7.40
N GLY A 432 7.43 -11.38 7.03
CA GLY A 432 6.15 -12.01 6.69
C GLY A 432 5.22 -12.30 7.89
N GLU A 433 5.66 -12.07 9.11
CA GLU A 433 4.85 -12.28 10.33
C GLU A 433 4.23 -10.96 10.83
N ALA A 434 2.96 -11.01 11.23
CA ALA A 434 2.23 -9.81 11.64
C ALA A 434 2.72 -9.28 13.00
N ILE A 435 3.07 -7.99 13.05
CA ILE A 435 3.49 -7.33 14.29
C ILE A 435 2.25 -6.92 15.08
N SER A 436 2.14 -7.40 16.32
CA SER A 436 0.98 -7.13 17.17
C SER A 436 0.76 -5.62 17.40
N ASN A 437 -0.47 -5.15 17.20
CA ASN A 437 -0.92 -3.77 17.40
C ASN A 437 -0.27 -2.69 16.51
N ALA A 438 0.53 -3.07 15.51
CA ALA A 438 1.10 -2.13 14.55
C ALA A 438 0.07 -1.75 13.46
N LEU A 439 -0.93 -0.93 13.84
CA LEU A 439 -2.13 -0.66 13.05
C LEU A 439 -2.21 0.76 12.45
N SER A 440 -1.10 1.49 12.45
CA SER A 440 -1.02 2.87 11.95
C SER A 440 -0.24 2.98 10.65
N SER A 441 -0.32 4.12 9.96
CA SER A 441 0.48 4.41 8.75
C SER A 441 1.99 4.54 9.04
N THR A 442 2.38 4.48 10.30
CA THR A 442 3.76 4.47 10.78
C THR A 442 3.96 3.34 11.78
N TYR A 443 5.16 2.78 11.80
CA TYR A 443 5.62 1.85 12.83
C TYR A 443 6.96 2.34 13.37
N THR A 444 7.04 2.54 14.69
CA THR A 444 8.22 3.09 15.36
C THR A 444 8.77 2.07 16.35
N ILE A 445 10.06 1.81 16.25
CA ILE A 445 10.84 1.08 17.24
C ILE A 445 11.65 2.12 18.00
N SER A 446 11.44 2.23 19.31
CA SER A 446 12.03 3.30 20.12
C SER A 446 13.52 3.10 20.42
N SER A 447 13.99 1.85 20.36
CA SER A 447 15.37 1.44 20.62
C SER A 447 15.56 0.09 19.94
N ILE A 448 16.22 0.09 18.79
CA ILE A 448 16.42 -1.13 17.98
C ILE A 448 17.54 -2.01 18.55
N ASP A 449 17.43 -3.32 18.39
CA ASP A 449 18.52 -4.28 18.63
C ASP A 449 18.75 -5.22 17.43
N ALA A 450 19.69 -6.14 17.55
CA ALA A 450 20.02 -7.07 16.48
C ALA A 450 18.84 -7.96 16.08
N GLU A 451 17.90 -8.23 16.98
CA GLU A 451 16.72 -9.01 16.67
C GLU A 451 15.78 -8.21 15.77
N ASP A 452 15.72 -6.88 15.85
CA ASP A 452 14.88 -6.03 14.99
C ASP A 452 15.32 -5.95 13.53
N ALA A 453 16.51 -6.43 13.18
CA ALA A 453 16.91 -6.53 11.78
C ALA A 453 15.96 -7.45 10.99
N GLY A 454 15.58 -7.05 9.78
CA GLY A 454 14.66 -7.82 8.94
C GLY A 454 13.94 -7.00 7.88
N ASP A 455 13.07 -7.66 7.12
CA ASP A 455 12.25 -7.04 6.09
C ASP A 455 10.88 -6.65 6.64
N TYR A 456 10.56 -5.36 6.54
CA TYR A 456 9.29 -4.81 7.00
C TYR A 456 8.37 -4.47 5.84
N SER A 457 7.12 -4.92 5.90
CA SER A 457 6.07 -4.56 4.95
C SER A 457 4.81 -4.15 5.68
N VAL A 458 3.87 -3.53 4.97
CA VAL A 458 2.59 -3.11 5.52
C VAL A 458 1.47 -3.43 4.56
N TRP A 459 0.39 -4.00 5.10
CA TRP A 459 -0.88 -4.07 4.41
C TRP A 459 -1.65 -2.79 4.65
N VAL A 460 -2.05 -2.13 3.56
CA VAL A 460 -3.00 -1.02 3.57
C VAL A 460 -4.35 -1.56 3.13
N ILE A 461 -5.31 -1.51 4.03
CA ILE A 461 -6.64 -2.10 3.85
C ILE A 461 -7.65 -0.97 3.71
N SER A 462 -8.49 -1.10 2.69
CA SER A 462 -9.70 -0.29 2.54
C SER A 462 -10.87 -1.18 2.15
N THR A 463 -12.05 -0.57 2.03
CA THR A 463 -13.24 -1.24 1.51
C THR A 463 -13.07 -1.73 0.06
N GLY A 464 -12.08 -1.22 -0.69
CA GLY A 464 -11.75 -1.69 -2.04
C GLY A 464 -10.74 -2.82 -2.13
N GLY A 465 -10.31 -3.36 -0.99
CA GLY A 465 -9.37 -4.46 -0.93
C GLY A 465 -8.06 -4.05 -0.28
N LEU A 466 -7.07 -4.92 -0.46
CA LEU A 466 -5.78 -4.87 0.20
C LEU A 466 -4.68 -4.51 -0.80
N ALA A 467 -3.88 -3.51 -0.45
CA ALA A 467 -2.62 -3.23 -1.11
C ALA A 467 -1.47 -3.56 -0.16
N GLU A 468 -0.54 -4.35 -0.66
CA GLU A 468 0.67 -4.71 0.07
C GLU A 468 1.83 -3.81 -0.39
N SER A 469 2.59 -3.29 0.56
CA SER A 469 3.78 -2.51 0.27
C SER A 469 4.91 -3.39 -0.26
N SER A 470 5.89 -2.77 -0.93
CA SER A 470 7.20 -3.41 -1.05
C SER A 470 7.82 -3.56 0.34
N ALA A 471 8.70 -4.55 0.50
CA ALA A 471 9.50 -4.68 1.71
C ALA A 471 10.52 -3.54 1.83
N ALA A 472 10.70 -3.03 3.04
CA ALA A 472 11.76 -2.15 3.45
C ALA A 472 12.67 -2.89 4.43
N THR A 473 13.94 -3.04 4.08
CA THR A 473 14.91 -3.72 4.94
C THR A 473 15.39 -2.77 6.03
N LEU A 474 15.27 -3.19 7.29
CA LEU A 474 15.96 -2.56 8.41
C LEU A 474 17.26 -3.33 8.66
N THR A 475 18.39 -2.66 8.42
CA THR A 475 19.70 -3.17 8.79
C THR A 475 20.12 -2.56 10.11
N VAL A 476 20.35 -3.40 11.11
CA VAL A 476 20.92 -2.97 12.39
C VAL A 476 22.41 -3.24 12.35
N ALA A 477 23.20 -2.16 12.38
CA ALA A 477 24.64 -2.27 12.46
C ALA A 477 25.05 -2.61 13.90
N ASP A 478 25.98 -3.54 14.04
CA ASP A 478 26.71 -3.74 15.29
C ASP A 478 27.43 -2.44 15.67
N SER A 479 27.68 -2.20 16.95
CA SER A 479 28.56 -1.09 17.34
C SER A 479 29.97 -1.30 16.78
N PRO A 480 30.70 -0.23 16.42
CA PRO A 480 32.10 -0.37 16.05
C PRO A 480 32.90 -0.91 17.25
N GLU A 481 33.97 -1.63 16.97
CA GLU A 481 34.91 -2.17 17.95
C GLU A 481 36.34 -1.92 17.45
N ILE A 482 37.18 -1.34 18.29
CA ILE A 482 38.60 -1.15 17.99
C ILE A 482 39.31 -2.49 18.14
N THR A 483 39.94 -2.97 17.06
CA THR A 483 40.60 -4.29 17.01
C THR A 483 42.11 -4.21 17.19
N THR A 484 42.69 -3.02 17.11
CA THR A 484 44.11 -2.81 17.42
C THR A 484 44.37 -3.11 18.89
N THR A 485 45.40 -3.91 19.15
CA THR A 485 45.82 -4.28 20.50
C THR A 485 46.73 -3.22 21.10
N SER A 486 46.66 -3.06 22.43
CA SER A 486 47.60 -2.26 23.22
C SER A 486 48.53 -3.20 24.02
N PRO A 487 49.82 -2.86 24.21
CA PRO A 487 50.52 -1.66 23.74
C PRO A 487 50.73 -1.66 22.22
N LEU A 488 50.90 -0.46 21.65
CA LEU A 488 51.34 -0.29 20.26
C LEU A 488 52.85 -0.59 20.14
N ALA A 489 53.31 -0.86 18.93
CA ALA A 489 54.75 -1.05 18.67
C ALA A 489 55.53 0.20 19.10
N SER A 490 56.71 0.00 19.70
CA SER A 490 57.52 1.12 20.20
C SER A 490 58.10 1.96 19.06
N GLY A 491 58.23 3.27 19.28
CA GLY A 491 58.94 4.19 18.38
C GLY A 491 60.32 4.56 18.93
N ILE A 492 61.15 5.22 18.11
CA ILE A 492 62.47 5.75 18.52
C ILE A 492 62.48 7.25 18.25
N VAL A 493 62.99 8.05 19.21
CA VAL A 493 63.16 9.50 19.03
C VAL A 493 63.95 9.79 17.75
N GLY A 494 63.44 10.70 16.92
CA GLY A 494 64.08 11.09 15.67
C GLY A 494 63.86 10.15 14.48
N ALA A 495 63.32 8.95 14.69
CA ALA A 495 62.96 8.01 13.62
C ALA A 495 61.52 8.23 13.12
N SER A 496 61.24 7.91 11.86
CA SER A 496 59.85 7.93 11.36
C SER A 496 59.03 6.81 11.99
N TYR A 497 57.84 7.14 12.50
CA TYR A 497 56.87 6.22 13.04
C TYR A 497 55.60 6.26 12.18
N SER A 498 54.99 5.10 11.92
CA SER A 498 53.69 4.96 11.26
C SER A 498 53.02 3.68 11.74
N GLU A 499 51.87 3.81 12.38
CA GLU A 499 51.03 2.70 12.87
C GLU A 499 49.57 3.04 12.55
N THR A 500 48.77 2.08 12.07
CA THR A 500 47.37 2.33 11.70
C THR A 500 46.42 1.62 12.66
N LEU A 501 45.56 2.38 13.31
CA LEU A 501 44.47 1.83 14.12
C LEU A 501 43.39 1.21 13.22
N THR A 502 42.87 0.07 13.64
CA THR A 502 41.86 -0.72 12.91
C THR A 502 40.64 -0.95 13.79
N ALA A 503 39.48 -0.97 13.14
CA ALA A 503 38.19 -1.26 13.77
C ALA A 503 37.38 -2.25 12.92
N SER A 504 36.46 -2.96 13.56
CA SER A 504 35.44 -3.82 12.95
C SER A 504 34.05 -3.45 13.48
N GLY A 505 32.98 -4.05 12.95
CA GLY A 505 31.61 -3.67 13.33
C GLY A 505 31.23 -2.28 12.80
N GLY A 506 30.07 -1.73 13.18
CA GLY A 506 29.62 -0.42 12.68
C GLY A 506 29.46 -0.35 11.16
N THR A 507 29.28 0.88 10.67
CA THR A 507 29.12 1.18 9.24
C THR A 507 30.23 2.08 8.72
N SER A 508 31.07 1.54 7.83
CA SER A 508 32.14 2.29 7.13
C SER A 508 31.60 3.52 6.35
N PRO A 509 32.35 4.64 6.22
CA PRO A 509 33.72 4.87 6.68
C PRO A 509 33.85 5.16 8.18
N TYR A 510 35.00 4.82 8.76
CA TYR A 510 35.37 5.20 10.12
C TYR A 510 36.13 6.52 10.14
N THR A 511 35.90 7.31 11.17
CA THR A 511 36.64 8.53 11.50
C THR A 511 37.25 8.37 12.87
N TRP A 512 38.57 8.60 12.99
CA TRP A 512 39.31 8.46 14.23
C TRP A 512 39.62 9.80 14.86
N SER A 513 39.59 9.84 16.19
CA SER A 513 40.00 11.00 16.97
C SER A 513 40.62 10.61 18.30
N LEU A 514 41.23 11.59 18.96
CA LEU A 514 41.74 11.43 20.31
C LEU A 514 40.65 11.83 21.30
N ALA A 515 40.16 10.87 22.09
CA ALA A 515 39.17 11.12 23.12
C ALA A 515 39.79 11.74 24.38
N SER A 516 40.99 11.27 24.76
CA SER A 516 41.75 11.80 25.90
C SER A 516 43.25 11.42 25.83
N GLY A 517 44.08 12.08 26.65
CA GLY A 517 45.54 11.88 26.64
C GLY A 517 46.23 12.72 25.56
N SER A 518 47.49 12.37 25.26
CA SER A 518 48.29 13.01 24.22
C SER A 518 49.24 12.00 23.58
N LEU A 519 49.39 12.09 22.27
CA LEU A 519 50.47 11.38 21.56
C LEU A 519 51.84 12.00 21.90
N PRO A 520 52.94 11.27 21.69
CA PRO A 520 54.28 11.84 21.74
C PRO A 520 54.42 13.07 20.84
N ASP A 521 55.14 14.09 21.30
CA ASP A 521 55.44 15.28 20.50
C ASP A 521 56.08 14.88 19.16
N GLY A 522 55.53 15.39 18.05
CA GLY A 522 55.97 15.04 16.70
C GLY A 522 55.18 13.91 16.03
N LEU A 523 54.26 13.24 16.74
CA LEU A 523 53.27 12.33 16.17
C LEU A 523 51.87 12.94 16.11
N ALA A 524 51.08 12.54 15.12
CA ALA A 524 49.68 12.94 15.00
C ALA A 524 48.79 11.76 14.57
N LEU A 525 47.56 11.71 15.09
CA LEU A 525 46.50 10.81 14.63
C LEU A 525 45.72 11.48 13.50
N SER A 526 45.72 10.85 12.33
CA SER A 526 44.88 11.25 11.20
C SER A 526 43.44 10.77 11.39
N SER A 527 42.49 11.41 10.70
CA SER A 527 41.08 10.98 10.70
C SER A 527 40.88 9.58 10.12
N ALA A 528 41.85 9.04 9.38
CA ALA A 528 41.83 7.69 8.83
C ALA A 528 42.34 6.61 9.80
N GLY A 529 42.82 7.00 10.99
CA GLY A 529 43.33 6.07 12.01
C GLY A 529 44.84 5.87 11.99
N GLU A 530 45.57 6.50 11.07
CA GLU A 530 47.04 6.43 11.04
C GLU A 530 47.65 7.40 12.06
N ILE A 531 48.47 6.87 12.96
CA ILE A 531 49.38 7.61 13.84
C ILE A 531 50.74 7.68 13.13
N SER A 532 51.16 8.87 12.72
CA SER A 532 52.44 9.02 12.02
C SER A 532 53.19 10.30 12.36
N GLY A 533 54.49 10.30 12.11
CA GLY A 533 55.38 11.44 12.32
C GLY A 533 56.77 11.03 12.79
N THR A 534 57.44 11.91 13.52
CA THR A 534 58.78 11.68 14.08
C THR A 534 58.77 12.13 15.53
N PRO A 535 58.81 11.21 16.51
CA PRO A 535 58.69 11.56 17.91
C PRO A 535 59.96 12.27 18.39
N THR A 536 59.83 13.24 19.29
CA THR A 536 60.97 14.09 19.73
C THR A 536 61.42 13.86 21.17
N ALA A 537 60.72 13.01 21.93
CA ALA A 537 61.03 12.72 23.33
C ALA A 537 60.70 11.26 23.68
N ALA A 538 61.58 10.61 24.44
CA ALA A 538 61.36 9.28 24.93
C ALA A 538 60.39 9.27 26.11
N GLY A 539 59.65 8.16 26.28
CA GLY A 539 58.69 7.97 27.35
C GLY A 539 57.55 7.03 26.98
N VAL A 540 56.72 6.69 27.97
CA VAL A 540 55.49 5.92 27.77
C VAL A 540 54.31 6.88 27.75
N TYR A 541 53.55 6.85 26.66
CA TYR A 541 52.42 7.74 26.40
C TYR A 541 51.12 6.95 26.41
N GLU A 542 50.22 7.32 27.33
CA GLU A 542 48.88 6.74 27.46
C GLU A 542 47.85 7.68 26.82
N PHE A 543 47.04 7.15 25.92
CA PHE A 543 45.98 7.92 25.28
C PHE A 543 44.77 7.05 24.94
N THR A 544 43.59 7.67 24.85
CA THR A 544 42.36 7.00 24.42
C THR A 544 42.00 7.47 23.02
N SER A 545 41.90 6.54 22.08
CA SER A 545 41.37 6.83 20.76
C SER A 545 39.89 6.45 20.69
N GLU A 546 39.11 7.29 19.99
CA GLU A 546 37.71 7.03 19.64
C GLU A 546 37.61 6.80 18.13
N VAL A 547 36.90 5.74 17.76
CA VAL A 547 36.44 5.50 16.39
C VAL A 547 34.95 5.84 16.30
N THR A 548 34.59 6.61 15.29
CA THR A 548 33.20 6.96 14.97
C THR A 548 32.86 6.45 13.58
N ASP A 549 31.80 5.67 13.47
CA ASP A 549 31.34 5.16 12.18
C ASP A 549 30.45 6.18 11.45
N SER A 550 30.01 5.84 10.23
CA SER A 550 29.18 6.73 9.42
C SER A 550 27.73 6.89 9.92
N LEU A 551 27.29 6.03 10.85
CA LEU A 551 26.01 6.15 11.54
C LEU A 551 26.15 6.86 12.90
N SER A 552 27.32 7.45 13.17
CA SER A 552 27.64 8.16 14.43
C SER A 552 27.72 7.27 15.67
N ALA A 553 27.78 5.94 15.51
CA ALA A 553 28.11 5.05 16.61
C ALA A 553 29.60 5.17 16.94
N THR A 554 29.93 5.12 18.22
CA THR A 554 31.31 5.29 18.69
C THR A 554 31.79 4.14 19.54
N ALA A 555 33.10 3.90 19.51
CA ALA A 555 33.81 3.05 20.46
C ALA A 555 35.15 3.68 20.82
N SER A 556 35.62 3.41 22.04
CA SER A 556 36.86 3.99 22.55
C SER A 556 37.73 2.90 23.20
N THR A 557 39.05 3.03 23.06
CA THR A 557 40.02 2.12 23.68
C THR A 557 41.28 2.90 24.07
N SER A 558 41.88 2.53 25.20
CA SER A 558 43.13 3.10 25.68
C SER A 558 44.34 2.35 25.12
N PHE A 559 45.31 3.10 24.63
CA PHE A 559 46.57 2.64 24.08
C PHE A 559 47.74 3.16 24.88
N SER A 560 48.77 2.32 24.98
CA SER A 560 50.10 2.68 25.48
C SER A 560 51.08 2.65 24.30
N LEU A 561 51.85 3.71 24.10
CA LEU A 561 52.91 3.81 23.12
C LEU A 561 54.22 4.21 23.81
N GLU A 562 55.22 3.34 23.73
CA GLU A 562 56.56 3.61 24.25
C GLU A 562 57.45 4.21 23.15
N ILE A 563 58.09 5.35 23.44
CA ILE A 563 59.15 5.93 22.62
C ILE A 563 60.47 5.73 23.35
N LEU A 564 61.41 5.09 22.67
CA LEU A 564 62.76 4.84 23.16
C LEU A 564 63.71 5.96 22.73
N GLU A 565 64.72 6.24 23.56
CA GLU A 565 65.83 7.11 23.17
C GLU A 565 66.60 6.48 22.00
N PRO A 566 67.14 7.28 21.05
CA PRO A 566 68.08 6.76 20.08
C PRO A 566 69.35 6.40 20.85
N PHE A 567 69.82 5.17 20.73
CA PHE A 567 71.09 4.80 21.35
C PHE A 567 72.20 4.93 20.31
N ASP A 568 73.18 5.77 20.65
CA ASP A 568 74.44 5.85 19.91
C ASP A 568 75.44 4.89 20.54
N VAL A 569 76.10 4.08 19.71
CA VAL A 569 77.22 3.22 20.15
C VAL A 569 78.49 4.07 20.11
N PHE A 570 79.03 4.41 21.29
CA PHE A 570 80.30 5.13 21.41
C PHE A 570 81.47 4.14 21.56
N LEU A 571 82.43 4.18 20.64
CA LEU A 571 83.73 3.54 20.82
C LEU A 571 84.54 4.35 21.83
N SER A 572 84.75 3.82 23.03
CA SER A 572 85.59 4.44 24.05
C SER A 572 86.91 3.67 24.22
N GLU A 573 87.97 4.34 23.79
CA GLU A 573 89.40 4.04 24.03
C GLU A 573 90.04 2.87 23.26
N TYR A 574 91.03 3.27 22.43
CA TYR A 574 92.05 2.42 21.83
C TYR A 574 93.33 2.55 22.66
N SER A 575 93.82 1.45 23.21
CA SER A 575 95.14 1.36 23.85
C SER A 575 96.01 0.43 23.01
N VAL A 576 96.91 0.98 22.22
CA VAL A 576 98.02 0.20 21.65
C VAL A 576 99.31 0.57 22.35
N GLY A 577 99.91 -0.45 22.95
CA GLY A 577 101.29 -0.41 23.36
C GLY A 577 102.18 -0.28 22.13
N ASP A 578 102.96 0.79 22.12
CA ASP A 578 104.09 1.06 21.21
C ASP A 578 103.75 1.20 19.71
N ALA A 579 103.47 2.45 19.30
CA ALA A 579 103.56 2.84 17.90
C ALA A 579 105.03 2.86 17.48
N SER A 580 105.47 1.84 16.75
CA SER A 580 106.82 1.79 16.15
C SER A 580 106.83 1.59 14.64
N ASP A 581 105.69 1.82 13.97
CA ASP A 581 105.59 1.75 12.51
C ASP A 581 105.10 3.10 11.94
N ASP A 582 106.00 4.08 12.03
CA ASP A 582 105.98 5.37 11.34
C ASP A 582 107.21 5.37 10.43
N ASP A 583 107.02 4.97 9.17
CA ASP A 583 108.12 4.73 8.22
C ASP A 583 108.75 6.04 7.72
N ASP A 584 108.11 7.19 7.90
CA ASP A 584 108.60 8.51 7.48
C ASP A 584 108.82 9.53 8.62
N ASN A 585 108.48 9.13 9.85
CA ASN A 585 108.72 9.81 11.13
C ASN A 585 108.02 11.18 11.24
N ASP A 586 106.83 11.33 10.66
CA ASP A 586 106.02 12.55 10.72
C ASP A 586 105.09 12.62 11.95
N GLY A 587 104.96 11.52 12.70
CA GLY A 587 104.15 11.41 13.91
C GLY A 587 102.70 10.97 13.67
N VAL A 588 102.35 10.51 12.47
CA VAL A 588 101.07 9.93 12.08
C VAL A 588 101.29 8.46 11.71
N SER A 589 100.44 7.53 12.15
CA SER A 589 100.62 6.13 11.75
C SER A 589 100.22 5.93 10.28
N ASN A 590 100.95 5.06 9.58
CA ASN A 590 100.69 4.67 8.17
C ASN A 590 99.21 4.24 7.93
N LEU A 591 98.53 3.77 8.98
CA LEU A 591 97.12 3.38 8.97
C LEU A 591 96.15 4.57 8.83
N LEU A 592 96.45 5.72 9.46
CA LEU A 592 95.59 6.91 9.37
C LEU A 592 95.67 7.56 7.98
N GLU A 593 96.80 7.40 7.30
CA GLU A 593 97.01 7.93 5.95
C GLU A 593 96.30 7.09 4.87
N PHE A 594 96.17 5.78 5.08
CA PHE A 594 95.47 4.86 4.19
C PHE A 594 93.94 4.94 4.30
N LEU A 595 93.40 5.06 5.52
CA LEU A 595 91.94 5.10 5.78
C LEU A 595 91.26 6.40 5.30
N LEU A 596 92.01 7.47 5.07
CA LEU A 596 91.49 8.79 4.69
C LEU A 596 91.60 9.12 3.20
N GLY A 597 91.93 8.14 2.34
CA GLY A 597 92.25 8.30 0.92
C GLY A 597 91.65 9.53 0.21
N GLY A 598 92.31 10.69 0.31
CA GLY A 598 91.91 11.97 -0.29
C GLY A 598 90.60 12.59 0.24
N ASP A 599 90.74 13.76 0.88
CA ASP A 599 89.72 14.72 1.36
C ASP A 599 88.76 14.25 2.50
N PRO A 600 89.00 14.68 3.77
CA PRO A 600 88.26 14.26 4.97
C PRO A 600 86.86 14.90 5.13
N THR A 601 86.26 15.47 4.08
CA THR A 601 84.98 16.20 4.18
C THR A 601 83.76 15.49 3.60
N THR A 602 83.91 14.30 3.03
CA THR A 602 82.81 13.58 2.34
C THR A 602 82.45 12.21 2.90
N ALA A 603 82.86 11.86 4.13
CA ALA A 603 82.50 10.58 4.73
C ALA A 603 81.03 10.56 5.22
N ASP A 604 80.29 9.54 4.79
CA ASP A 604 78.94 9.22 5.28
C ASP A 604 79.01 8.80 6.76
N SER A 605 78.35 9.55 7.63
CA SER A 605 78.34 9.31 9.08
C SER A 605 77.58 8.04 9.50
N SER A 606 76.98 7.30 8.55
CA SER A 606 76.31 6.01 8.80
C SER A 606 77.24 4.79 8.67
N ILE A 607 78.47 4.97 8.21
CA ILE A 607 79.47 3.90 8.16
C ILE A 607 80.28 3.95 9.45
N LEU A 608 80.06 2.97 10.33
CA LEU A 608 80.87 2.75 11.53
C LEU A 608 82.36 2.70 11.15
N PRO A 609 83.29 3.21 11.97
CA PRO A 609 84.71 3.13 11.66
C PRO A 609 85.11 1.66 11.52
N VAL A 610 85.42 1.25 10.29
CA VAL A 610 86.04 -0.04 9.99
C VAL A 610 87.42 -0.01 10.64
N GLY A 611 87.60 -0.77 11.72
CA GLY A 611 88.93 -1.02 12.28
C GLY A 611 89.68 -1.97 11.35
N VAL A 612 90.71 -1.48 10.65
CA VAL A 612 91.65 -2.31 9.89
C VAL A 612 92.91 -2.46 10.74
N TYR A 613 93.38 -3.69 10.92
CA TYR A 613 94.57 -3.97 11.73
C TYR A 613 95.50 -4.92 10.99
N GLU A 614 96.79 -4.57 10.94
CA GLU A 614 97.89 -5.49 10.65
C GLU A 614 98.76 -5.58 11.89
N SER A 615 99.08 -6.80 12.33
CA SER A 615 100.21 -7.00 13.24
C SER A 615 100.88 -8.35 13.10
N ASP A 616 102.11 -8.35 13.59
CA ASP A 616 103.05 -9.44 13.74
C ASP A 616 103.01 -10.07 15.15
N ALA A 617 101.99 -9.74 15.98
CA ALA A 617 101.78 -10.33 17.29
C ALA A 617 100.93 -11.62 17.23
N SER A 618 101.31 -12.65 18.00
CA SER A 618 100.71 -14.00 17.98
C SER A 618 99.27 -14.10 18.55
N SER A 619 98.65 -12.98 18.91
CA SER A 619 97.23 -12.83 19.26
C SER A 619 96.97 -11.37 19.62
N PHE A 620 95.86 -10.76 19.16
CA PHE A 620 95.38 -9.48 19.70
C PHE A 620 93.99 -9.66 20.30
N VAL A 621 93.69 -8.85 21.32
CA VAL A 621 92.36 -8.77 21.94
C VAL A 621 91.85 -7.36 21.70
N ALA A 622 90.74 -7.23 20.99
CA ALA A 622 89.99 -5.98 20.92
C ALA A 622 88.79 -6.07 21.85
N THR A 623 88.75 -5.19 22.85
CA THR A 623 87.61 -5.06 23.74
C THR A 623 86.74 -3.92 23.25
N PHE A 624 85.46 -4.20 22.97
CA PHE A 624 84.47 -3.20 22.60
C PHE A 624 83.55 -2.95 23.78
N ASN A 625 83.66 -1.79 24.41
CA ASN A 625 82.71 -1.36 25.43
C ASN A 625 81.50 -0.73 24.72
N ILE A 626 80.36 -1.42 24.72
CA ILE A 626 79.12 -0.91 24.14
C ILE A 626 78.14 -0.65 25.27
N THR A 627 77.77 0.61 25.48
CA THR A 627 76.75 0.97 26.47
C THR A 627 75.39 0.91 25.80
N VAL A 628 74.51 0.02 26.25
CA VAL A 628 73.11 -0.07 25.77
C VAL A 628 72.19 0.52 26.84
N PRO A 629 71.29 1.47 26.53
CA PRO A 629 70.56 2.19 27.58
C PRO A 629 69.59 1.34 28.39
N THR A 630 68.97 0.30 27.80
CA THR A 630 68.22 -0.77 28.49
C THR A 630 67.56 -1.71 27.47
N GLY A 631 67.59 -3.03 27.69
CA GLY A 631 66.91 -4.04 26.85
C GLY A 631 67.82 -5.22 26.48
N SER A 632 67.24 -6.38 26.14
CA SER A 632 68.04 -7.52 25.66
C SER A 632 68.42 -7.29 24.19
N VAL A 633 69.65 -6.91 23.91
CA VAL A 633 70.16 -6.81 22.53
C VAL A 633 70.52 -8.19 22.02
N THR A 634 70.13 -8.50 20.78
CA THR A 634 70.70 -9.64 20.04
C THR A 634 71.88 -9.15 19.22
N TRP A 635 72.99 -9.88 19.30
CA TRP A 635 74.25 -9.52 18.65
C TRP A 635 74.51 -10.48 17.49
N GLU A 636 74.83 -9.95 16.32
CA GLU A 636 75.39 -10.71 15.21
C GLU A 636 76.77 -10.15 14.88
N SER A 637 77.82 -10.95 15.05
CA SER A 637 79.16 -10.62 14.61
C SER A 637 79.42 -11.24 13.24
N GLN A 638 80.06 -10.48 12.35
CA GLN A 638 80.45 -10.96 11.02
C GLN A 638 81.90 -10.57 10.72
N TYR A 639 82.59 -11.41 9.95
CA TYR A 639 83.95 -11.15 9.49
C TYR A 639 84.07 -11.32 7.97
N SER A 640 85.08 -10.68 7.37
CA SER A 640 85.38 -10.72 5.94
C SER A 640 86.89 -10.66 5.72
N MET A 641 87.37 -11.29 4.65
CA MET A 641 88.78 -11.15 4.20
C MET A 641 88.95 -10.12 3.08
N ASP A 642 87.85 -9.67 2.46
CA ASP A 642 87.88 -8.88 1.21
C ASP A 642 86.91 -7.69 1.18
N LEU A 643 86.21 -7.38 2.28
CA LEU A 643 85.11 -6.40 2.43
C LEU A 643 83.87 -6.66 1.57
N GLU A 644 83.93 -7.56 0.58
CA GLU A 644 82.85 -7.88 -0.34
C GLU A 644 82.00 -9.06 0.14
N THR A 645 82.61 -10.01 0.87
CA THR A 645 81.95 -11.23 1.36
C THR A 645 82.04 -11.34 2.88
N TRP A 646 80.88 -11.39 3.55
CA TRP A 646 80.78 -11.41 5.01
C TRP A 646 80.25 -12.75 5.52
N THR A 647 80.90 -13.31 6.53
CA THR A 647 80.53 -14.58 7.17
C THR A 647 80.15 -14.32 8.63
N THR A 648 79.02 -14.86 9.08
CA THR A 648 78.57 -14.76 10.48
C THR A 648 79.46 -15.60 11.39
N ALA A 649 79.96 -15.01 12.48
CA ALA A 649 80.73 -15.70 13.51
C ALA A 649 79.77 -16.26 14.57
N GLU A 650 79.77 -17.57 14.76
CA GLU A 650 79.01 -18.24 15.82
C GLU A 650 79.85 -18.37 17.10
N ASP A 651 79.24 -18.17 18.27
CA ASP A 651 79.91 -18.18 19.59
C ASP A 651 80.68 -19.49 19.83
N GLY A 652 81.99 -19.38 20.10
CA GLY A 652 82.88 -20.52 20.36
C GLY A 652 83.46 -21.21 19.12
N THR A 653 83.14 -20.73 17.91
CA THR A 653 83.73 -21.19 16.65
C THR A 653 84.79 -20.22 16.16
N ASP A 654 85.89 -20.73 15.59
CA ASP A 654 87.01 -19.96 15.06
C ASP A 654 87.67 -18.97 16.06
N GLY A 655 87.60 -19.30 17.35
CA GLY A 655 88.23 -18.57 18.46
C GLY A 655 87.59 -17.23 18.81
N VAL A 656 86.48 -16.89 18.19
CA VAL A 656 85.62 -15.77 18.61
C VAL A 656 84.80 -16.20 19.82
N THR A 657 85.11 -15.61 20.97
CA THR A 657 84.34 -15.79 22.21
C THR A 657 83.57 -14.51 22.46
N VAL A 658 82.25 -14.58 22.59
CA VAL A 658 81.41 -13.43 22.95
C VAL A 658 81.05 -13.55 24.44
N ASP A 659 81.80 -12.87 25.30
CA ASP A 659 81.45 -12.81 26.73
C ASP A 659 80.44 -11.67 26.95
N THR A 660 79.18 -12.02 27.23
CA THR A 660 78.10 -11.08 27.54
C THR A 660 77.93 -10.86 29.05
N ALA A 661 78.95 -11.12 29.86
CA ALA A 661 78.86 -10.94 31.31
C ALA A 661 78.39 -9.51 31.66
N ASP A 662 77.18 -9.43 32.20
CA ASP A 662 76.54 -8.21 32.70
C ASP A 662 77.43 -7.58 33.79
N PRO A 663 78.15 -6.47 33.51
CA PRO A 663 78.85 -5.77 34.56
C PRO A 663 77.80 -5.03 35.39
N LEU A 664 78.03 -5.01 36.70
CA LEU A 664 77.12 -4.58 37.78
C LEU A 664 76.51 -3.16 37.67
N ASP A 665 76.72 -2.43 36.57
CA ASP A 665 76.27 -1.06 36.29
C ASP A 665 75.43 -0.93 34.99
N GLY A 666 74.91 -2.02 34.42
CA GLY A 666 73.94 -1.96 33.29
C GLY A 666 74.55 -1.61 31.94
N GLN A 667 75.81 -1.98 31.69
CA GLN A 667 76.50 -1.79 30.41
C GLN A 667 76.87 -3.13 29.78
N SER A 668 76.26 -3.58 28.70
CA SER A 668 76.69 -4.86 28.08
C SER A 668 78.02 -4.70 27.33
N ALA A 669 79.14 -5.04 27.96
CA ALA A 669 80.43 -5.11 27.26
C ALA A 669 80.47 -6.36 26.36
N VAL A 670 80.94 -6.22 25.12
CA VAL A 670 81.19 -7.35 24.21
C VAL A 670 82.69 -7.43 23.99
N THR A 671 83.31 -8.48 24.53
CA THR A 671 84.71 -8.78 24.21
C THR A 671 84.74 -9.69 23.00
N VAL A 672 85.51 -9.34 21.95
CA VAL A 672 85.73 -10.18 20.78
C VAL A 672 87.19 -10.57 20.75
N THR A 673 87.48 -11.86 20.91
CA THR A 673 88.84 -12.40 20.76
C THR A 673 88.99 -12.97 19.35
N ILE A 674 90.08 -12.67 18.64
CA ILE A 674 90.30 -13.14 17.26
C ILE A 674 91.63 -13.90 17.21
N PRO A 675 91.64 -15.21 16.88
CA PRO A 675 92.89 -15.94 16.68
C PRO A 675 93.49 -15.65 15.29
N SER A 676 94.82 -15.62 15.23
CA SER A 676 95.59 -15.32 14.03
C SER A 676 95.41 -16.39 12.94
N SER A 677 95.05 -15.97 11.72
CA SER A 677 95.44 -16.67 10.50
C SER A 677 95.75 -15.64 9.40
N GLU A 678 97.04 -15.51 9.12
CA GLU A 678 97.82 -14.75 8.11
C GLU A 678 97.23 -13.78 7.06
N ASP A 679 95.95 -13.44 6.99
CA ASP A 679 95.44 -12.45 6.05
C ASP A 679 94.45 -11.47 6.71
N ALA A 680 94.46 -10.21 6.23
CA ALA A 680 93.68 -9.09 6.77
C ALA A 680 92.21 -9.47 7.00
N LEU A 681 91.73 -9.28 8.23
CA LEU A 681 90.40 -9.71 8.66
C LEU A 681 89.59 -8.47 9.07
N PHE A 682 88.54 -8.17 8.31
CA PHE A 682 87.56 -7.13 8.60
C PHE A 682 86.47 -7.68 9.51
N PHE A 683 86.00 -6.89 10.47
CA PHE A 683 84.92 -7.28 11.37
C PHE A 683 83.85 -6.20 11.45
N ARG A 684 82.59 -6.64 11.62
CA ARG A 684 81.48 -5.78 11.99
C ARG A 684 80.60 -6.47 13.02
N ILE A 685 79.96 -5.66 13.86
CA ILE A 685 78.99 -6.11 14.86
C ILE A 685 77.67 -5.42 14.55
N HIS A 686 76.62 -6.20 14.32
CA HIS A 686 75.25 -5.71 14.26
C HIS A 686 74.57 -5.95 15.60
N ALA A 687 74.09 -4.87 16.20
CA ALA A 687 73.23 -4.89 17.36
C ALA A 687 71.78 -4.74 16.88
N THR A 688 70.93 -5.70 17.20
CA THR A 688 69.49 -5.58 16.97
C THR A 688 68.81 -5.50 18.32
N ALA A 689 68.28 -4.33 18.64
CA ALA A 689 67.33 -4.19 19.75
C ALA A 689 65.99 -4.83 19.33
N PRO A 690 65.26 -5.45 20.27
CA PRO A 690 63.98 -6.10 19.98
C PRO A 690 62.92 -5.12 19.48
#